data_AF-A0A2D5ABE7-F1
#
_entry.id   AF-A0A2D5ABE7-F1
#
_cell.length_a   1.000
_cell.length_b   1.000
_cell.length_c   1.000
_cell.angle_alpha   90.00
_cell.angle_beta   90.00
_cell.angle_gamma   90.00
#
_symmetry.space_group_name_H-M   'P 1'
#
loop_
_entity.id
_entity.type
_entity.pdbx_description
1 polymer ?
#
loop_
_entity_poly.entity_id
_entity_poly.type
_entity_poly.pdbx_seq_one_letter_code
_entity_poly.pdbx_strand_id
1 'polypeptide(L)'
;MMPNAPFRSLRFAMATRLGSVVASLVVVASIVAPTATAQDENAYDAWRRLFDVISPNWDDPEGARSPGFFTDDEYDAIFEWQDGPLEAPRGAARRYFEKAESIAPLIRDLRGTPRFDAGIDLSDGFMVLLPHLKPMREISRVSSHLARRATIAGDVDAAVEWLGTSNEISAHSGQDGTALGSLVGAAMYRRSDQTMELAIANGLINVETAANLLDSLASLREGEDPFHFGACVDGERLLFMQSIDAILGKNGAPPVEADLELYRDAFGDEFIESFTRLPDAGDELRDRMTGVFDRIQLAFDDPDRDRGIDTLAALERELAASDLPEALRMLIPSMTQIARARLRVERALDDRIRGLDAVASGRISPDQIRNAAILWAQIGRSMLTLPDEVQQIGLALLEDPTRLDRAGLDPHDADSPATAWRDAFGPMASNQLTLGLDAAAIVGADFDGRRGPQSETAARLGAVRAAARGFLADAADRLRRATSMPVDGDGDSTPEDERFLAANEIAVTISLAAHLIRDPGIARVRLAAAVLEDIADLLAGSDAQAMRLDPVLRMLIADAAAKLPRLDGLDASTAARLDAARFTAARLRDLRGDAADAATASLAEIPPGRLYSIFAIADDRMIATPESTPPPEAAPTDPFANLGDLLPYRGLADSEPSTAAGPRDARAAFQDRLAEVRDRPAEAGRLLGTLELGPALPIRRAADAAMIRITDIDDFCKAPAEGLPPGD
;
A
#
# COMPACT_ATOMS: atom_id res chain seq x y z
N MET A 1 30.69 34.81 35.43
CA MET A 1 30.81 35.62 36.65
C MET A 1 29.45 35.67 37.33
N MET A 2 29.40 35.12 38.54
CA MET A 2 28.33 35.14 39.55
C MET A 2 27.90 36.59 39.98
N PRO A 3 26.88 36.81 40.86
CA PRO A 3 25.63 36.06 41.16
C PRO A 3 24.41 36.87 41.74
N ASN A 4 23.33 36.13 42.08
CA ASN A 4 22.36 36.26 43.22
C ASN A 4 21.17 37.24 43.14
N ALA A 5 19.87 36.84 43.06
CA ALA A 5 18.96 36.07 43.98
C ALA A 5 18.29 36.96 45.09
N PRO A 6 17.21 36.59 45.84
CA PRO A 6 16.11 35.59 45.71
C PRO A 6 14.69 36.08 46.21
N PHE A 7 13.65 35.20 46.23
CA PHE A 7 12.62 34.91 47.29
C PHE A 7 11.43 34.13 46.65
N ARG A 8 11.15 32.82 46.85
CA ARG A 8 10.53 32.05 48.00
C ARG A 8 9.36 32.78 48.69
N SER A 9 8.21 32.19 49.08
CA SER A 9 7.61 30.85 49.02
C SER A 9 6.19 30.91 49.65
N LEU A 10 5.32 29.95 49.31
CA LEU A 10 4.00 29.66 49.92
C LEU A 10 3.96 29.64 51.46
N ARG A 11 2.79 29.98 52.06
CA ARG A 11 1.84 29.04 52.72
C ARG A 11 0.71 29.71 53.56
N PHE A 12 -0.51 29.20 53.34
CA PHE A 12 -1.62 28.90 54.28
C PHE A 12 -2.35 30.01 55.08
N ALA A 13 -3.67 30.19 54.82
CA ALA A 13 -4.78 29.53 55.55
C ALA A 13 -6.04 30.41 55.70
N MET A 14 -7.20 29.72 55.64
CA MET A 14 -8.50 30.08 56.23
C MET A 14 -9.36 31.18 55.59
N ALA A 15 -10.32 30.78 54.75
CA ALA A 15 -11.71 31.24 54.87
C ALA A 15 -12.65 30.19 54.26
N THR A 16 -13.16 29.34 55.14
CA THR A 16 -14.11 28.27 54.85
C THR A 16 -15.55 28.80 54.91
N ARG A 17 -16.41 28.19 54.07
CA ARG A 17 -17.84 27.93 54.30
C ARG A 17 -18.82 29.10 54.22
N LEU A 18 -19.36 29.30 53.01
CA LEU A 18 -20.79 29.59 52.77
C LEU A 18 -21.03 29.50 51.26
N GLY A 19 -21.47 28.35 50.74
CA GLY A 19 -21.79 28.23 49.30
C GLY A 19 -21.89 26.83 48.68
N SER A 20 -21.91 25.75 49.47
CA SER A 20 -21.79 24.37 48.93
C SER A 20 -23.08 23.54 48.98
N VAL A 21 -24.26 24.13 49.11
CA VAL A 21 -25.51 23.33 49.25
C VAL A 21 -26.55 23.60 48.15
N VAL A 22 -26.36 24.61 47.29
CA VAL A 22 -27.33 24.91 46.21
C VAL A 22 -26.76 24.62 44.79
N ALA A 23 -25.44 24.47 44.64
CA ALA A 23 -24.82 24.10 43.35
C ALA A 23 -24.87 22.58 43.04
N SER A 24 -25.17 21.73 44.02
CA SER A 24 -25.15 20.28 43.86
C SER A 24 -26.46 19.66 43.34
N LEU A 25 -27.52 20.46 43.16
CA LEU A 25 -28.84 19.95 42.72
C LEU A 25 -29.21 20.35 41.28
N VAL A 26 -28.41 21.17 40.61
CA VAL A 26 -28.60 21.54 39.20
C VAL A 26 -27.58 20.86 38.26
N VAL A 27 -26.49 20.31 38.78
CA VAL A 27 -25.47 19.57 37.99
C VAL A 27 -25.76 18.06 37.90
N VAL A 28 -26.64 17.50 38.73
CA VAL A 28 -26.97 16.06 38.71
C VAL A 28 -28.13 15.72 37.76
N ALA A 29 -28.91 16.71 37.29
CA ALA A 29 -30.03 16.48 36.39
C ALA A 29 -29.68 16.59 34.88
N SER A 30 -28.44 16.92 34.52
CA SER A 30 -28.02 17.09 33.11
C SER A 30 -26.86 16.18 32.68
N ILE A 31 -26.43 15.24 33.52
CA ILE A 31 -25.34 14.28 33.22
C ILE A 31 -25.83 12.81 33.28
N VAL A 32 -27.11 12.55 33.59
CA VAL A 32 -27.64 11.18 33.79
C VAL A 32 -28.64 10.72 32.72
N ALA A 33 -28.75 11.40 31.59
CA ALA A 33 -29.51 10.91 30.43
C ALA A 33 -28.91 11.52 29.14
N PRO A 34 -28.00 10.79 28.45
CA PRO A 34 -28.39 9.70 27.53
C PRO A 34 -27.46 8.46 27.52
N THR A 35 -26.69 8.18 28.57
CA THR A 35 -25.70 7.08 28.53
C THR A 35 -26.29 5.68 28.62
N ALA A 36 -27.53 5.53 29.10
CA ALA A 36 -28.18 4.23 29.22
C ALA A 36 -28.95 3.80 27.96
N THR A 37 -29.36 4.71 27.07
CA THR A 37 -30.08 4.35 25.83
C THR A 37 -29.12 4.00 24.70
N ALA A 38 -27.97 4.69 24.59
CA ALA A 38 -27.00 4.45 23.52
C ALA A 38 -26.26 3.09 23.63
N GLN A 39 -26.22 2.47 24.81
CA GLN A 39 -25.63 1.12 24.99
C GLN A 39 -26.56 -0.02 24.55
N ASP A 40 -27.87 0.24 24.43
CA ASP A 40 -28.86 -0.75 23.97
C ASP A 40 -29.16 -0.62 22.46
N GLU A 41 -28.66 0.44 21.80
CA GLU A 41 -28.87 0.66 20.37
C GLU A 41 -27.99 -0.30 19.55
N ASN A 42 -28.64 -1.13 18.74
CA ASN A 42 -27.99 -2.03 17.79
C ASN A 42 -27.85 -1.34 16.43
N ALA A 43 -26.62 -1.21 15.93
CA ALA A 43 -26.32 -0.60 14.63
C ALA A 43 -26.99 -1.34 13.45
N TYR A 44 -27.45 -2.58 13.65
CA TYR A 44 -28.12 -3.38 12.63
C TYR A 44 -29.33 -2.67 12.00
N ASP A 45 -30.15 -1.94 12.78
CA ASP A 45 -31.31 -1.25 12.21
C ASP A 45 -30.91 -0.12 11.25
N ALA A 46 -29.81 0.57 11.53
CA ALA A 46 -29.26 1.58 10.63
C ALA A 46 -28.63 0.93 9.39
N TRP A 47 -27.89 -0.16 9.58
CA TRP A 47 -27.35 -0.96 8.48
C TRP A 47 -28.43 -1.51 7.56
N ARG A 48 -29.52 -2.05 8.10
CA ARG A 48 -30.62 -2.61 7.34
C ARG A 48 -31.24 -1.58 6.39
N ARG A 49 -31.49 -0.35 6.87
CA ARG A 49 -31.98 0.76 6.02
C ARG A 49 -31.06 1.01 4.85
N LEU A 50 -29.75 0.95 5.07
CA LEU A 50 -28.75 1.16 4.04
C LEU A 50 -28.69 -0.03 3.07
N PHE A 51 -28.75 -1.27 3.58
CA PHE A 51 -28.76 -2.48 2.78
C PHE A 51 -29.97 -2.54 1.84
N ASP A 52 -31.15 -2.17 2.33
CA ASP A 52 -32.38 -2.12 1.53
C ASP A 52 -32.27 -1.14 0.34
N VAL A 53 -31.44 -0.10 0.46
CA VAL A 53 -31.17 0.85 -0.62
C VAL A 53 -30.14 0.31 -1.61
N ILE A 54 -29.01 -0.23 -1.12
CA ILE A 54 -27.89 -0.59 -2.00
C ILE A 54 -27.97 -1.99 -2.59
N SER A 55 -28.71 -2.88 -1.94
CA SER A 55 -28.89 -4.28 -2.31
C SER A 55 -30.28 -4.75 -1.87
N PRO A 56 -31.36 -4.34 -2.56
CA PRO A 56 -32.70 -4.78 -2.22
C PRO A 56 -32.81 -6.32 -2.25
N ASN A 57 -33.50 -6.90 -1.26
CA ASN A 57 -33.58 -8.34 -1.00
C ASN A 57 -32.22 -8.99 -0.64
N TRP A 58 -31.33 -8.25 0.05
CA TRP A 58 -30.03 -8.78 0.46
C TRP A 58 -30.14 -9.98 1.42
N ASP A 59 -31.21 -10.04 2.20
CA ASP A 59 -31.51 -11.07 3.21
C ASP A 59 -32.31 -12.27 2.67
N ASP A 60 -32.77 -12.20 1.41
CA ASP A 60 -33.52 -13.29 0.76
C ASP A 60 -32.61 -14.06 -0.22
N PRO A 61 -32.12 -15.26 0.14
CA PRO A 61 -31.26 -16.06 -0.72
C PRO A 61 -31.98 -16.61 -1.97
N GLU A 62 -33.30 -16.74 -1.93
CA GLU A 62 -34.13 -17.21 -3.05
C GLU A 62 -34.66 -16.06 -3.91
N GLY A 63 -34.56 -14.83 -3.39
CA GLY A 63 -35.00 -13.61 -4.04
C GLY A 63 -34.31 -13.37 -5.39
N ALA A 64 -35.07 -12.85 -6.36
CA ALA A 64 -34.50 -12.41 -7.61
C ALA A 64 -33.45 -11.32 -7.33
N ARG A 65 -32.22 -11.50 -7.82
CA ARG A 65 -31.15 -10.51 -7.67
C ARG A 65 -31.58 -9.18 -8.30
N SER A 66 -31.79 -8.18 -7.45
CA SER A 66 -32.02 -6.82 -7.89
C SER A 66 -30.78 -6.29 -8.63
N PRO A 67 -30.95 -5.39 -9.62
CA PRO A 67 -29.83 -4.66 -10.17
C PRO A 67 -29.05 -3.98 -9.04
N GLY A 68 -27.71 -4.06 -9.08
CA GLY A 68 -26.87 -3.38 -8.11
C GLY A 68 -27.10 -1.86 -8.14
N PHE A 69 -26.99 -1.22 -6.99
CA PHE A 69 -27.10 0.24 -6.89
C PHE A 69 -26.05 0.97 -7.76
N PHE A 70 -24.84 0.41 -7.80
CA PHE A 70 -23.77 0.81 -8.73
C PHE A 70 -23.70 -0.17 -9.91
N THR A 71 -23.48 0.36 -11.12
CA THR A 71 -23.32 -0.44 -12.35
C THR A 71 -21.87 -0.91 -12.52
N ASP A 72 -21.65 -1.96 -13.32
CA ASP A 72 -20.28 -2.44 -13.62
C ASP A 72 -19.42 -1.33 -14.25
N ASP A 73 -19.94 -0.58 -15.22
CA ASP A 73 -19.29 0.62 -15.80
C ASP A 73 -18.90 1.68 -14.75
N GLU A 74 -19.67 1.80 -13.66
CA GLU A 74 -19.37 2.75 -12.58
C GLU A 74 -18.24 2.23 -11.70
N TYR A 75 -18.18 0.92 -11.45
CA TYR A 75 -17.06 0.30 -10.74
C TYR A 75 -15.78 0.39 -11.54
N ASP A 76 -15.81 0.03 -12.82
CA ASP A 76 -14.63 0.07 -13.69
C ASP A 76 -14.06 1.49 -13.75
N ALA A 77 -14.92 2.50 -13.96
CA ALA A 77 -14.50 3.89 -13.98
C ALA A 77 -13.95 4.39 -12.63
N ILE A 78 -14.44 3.87 -11.49
CA ILE A 78 -13.88 4.20 -10.18
C ILE A 78 -12.54 3.52 -9.95
N PHE A 79 -12.37 2.27 -10.36
CA PHE A 79 -11.09 1.59 -10.30
C PHE A 79 -10.04 2.32 -11.15
N GLU A 80 -10.40 2.70 -12.37
CA GLU A 80 -9.56 3.54 -13.24
C GLU A 80 -9.22 4.88 -12.58
N TRP A 81 -10.20 5.57 -11.98
CA TRP A 81 -9.96 6.83 -11.28
C TRP A 81 -9.08 6.68 -10.04
N GLN A 82 -9.16 5.56 -9.33
CA GLN A 82 -8.29 5.28 -8.17
C GLN A 82 -6.85 5.01 -8.57
N ASP A 83 -6.65 4.34 -9.71
CA ASP A 83 -5.33 4.02 -10.22
C ASP A 83 -4.72 5.13 -11.07
N GLY A 84 -5.56 6.01 -11.60
CA GLY A 84 -5.19 7.18 -12.40
C GLY A 84 -4.71 8.40 -11.60
N PRO A 85 -4.58 9.55 -12.28
CA PRO A 85 -4.13 10.82 -11.69
C PRO A 85 -5.15 11.37 -10.69
N LEU A 86 -4.69 12.31 -9.86
CA LEU A 86 -5.54 13.03 -8.91
C LEU A 86 -6.39 14.09 -9.62
N GLU A 87 -7.32 13.65 -10.45
CA GLU A 87 -8.28 14.53 -11.12
C GLU A 87 -9.67 14.44 -10.49
N ALA A 88 -10.48 15.47 -10.73
CA ALA A 88 -11.90 15.40 -10.40
C ALA A 88 -12.57 14.27 -11.21
N PRO A 89 -13.45 13.46 -10.59
CA PRO A 89 -14.11 12.36 -11.29
C PRO A 89 -14.99 12.90 -12.43
N ARG A 90 -14.95 12.19 -13.58
CA ARG A 90 -15.75 12.50 -14.79
C ARG A 90 -16.59 11.29 -15.20
N GLY A 91 -17.52 11.48 -16.13
CA GLY A 91 -18.28 10.38 -16.74
C GLY A 91 -18.97 9.46 -15.72
N ALA A 92 -18.72 8.15 -15.83
CA ALA A 92 -19.30 7.14 -14.94
C ALA A 92 -18.80 7.26 -13.49
N ALA A 93 -17.53 7.60 -13.27
CA ALA A 93 -17.01 7.86 -11.92
C ALA A 93 -17.74 9.02 -11.23
N ARG A 94 -18.09 10.08 -11.97
CA ARG A 94 -18.90 11.17 -11.42
C ARG A 94 -20.30 10.69 -10.99
N ARG A 95 -20.97 9.88 -11.82
CA ARG A 95 -22.30 9.32 -11.49
C ARG A 95 -22.24 8.41 -10.27
N TYR A 96 -21.19 7.59 -10.14
CA TYR A 96 -20.93 6.82 -8.93
C TYR A 96 -20.91 7.71 -7.69
N PHE A 97 -20.17 8.82 -7.75
CA PHE A 97 -20.07 9.75 -6.62
C PHE A 97 -21.37 10.49 -6.30
N GLU A 98 -22.17 10.85 -7.31
CA GLU A 98 -23.50 11.42 -7.12
C GLU A 98 -24.43 10.42 -6.39
N LYS A 99 -24.36 9.13 -6.74
CA LYS A 99 -25.08 8.06 -6.04
C LYS A 99 -24.56 7.84 -4.62
N ALA A 100 -23.24 7.77 -4.44
CA ALA A 100 -22.58 7.62 -3.13
C ALA A 100 -22.99 8.74 -2.16
N GLU A 101 -23.04 9.98 -2.64
CA GLU A 101 -23.50 11.13 -1.84
C GLU A 101 -24.98 11.04 -1.49
N SER A 102 -25.82 10.43 -2.35
CA SER A 102 -27.24 10.30 -2.05
C SER A 102 -27.53 9.37 -0.87
N ILE A 103 -26.63 8.42 -0.57
CA ILE A 103 -26.69 7.52 0.59
C ILE A 103 -25.82 7.98 1.77
N ALA A 104 -25.06 9.07 1.62
CA ALA A 104 -24.17 9.59 2.66
C ALA A 104 -24.86 9.82 4.02
N PRO A 105 -26.08 10.38 4.10
CA PRO A 105 -26.80 10.51 5.38
C PRO A 105 -27.04 9.17 6.09
N LEU A 106 -27.37 8.12 5.33
CA LEU A 106 -27.61 6.78 5.90
C LEU A 106 -26.32 6.13 6.40
N ILE A 107 -25.17 6.42 5.77
CA ILE A 107 -23.86 5.96 6.26
C ILE A 107 -23.51 6.69 7.57
N ARG A 108 -23.80 7.99 7.67
CA ARG A 108 -23.56 8.77 8.90
C ARG A 108 -24.36 8.27 10.10
N ASP A 109 -25.57 7.75 9.88
CA ASP A 109 -26.39 7.11 10.93
C ASP A 109 -25.71 5.89 11.58
N LEU A 110 -24.68 5.30 10.95
CA LEU A 110 -23.94 4.16 11.51
C LEU A 110 -22.93 4.57 12.58
N ARG A 111 -22.64 5.87 12.71
CA ARG A 111 -21.62 6.39 13.61
C ARG A 111 -22.11 6.45 15.05
N GLY A 112 -21.18 6.29 15.99
CA GLY A 112 -21.46 6.41 17.41
C GLY A 112 -22.23 5.25 18.05
N THR A 113 -22.58 4.20 17.29
CA THR A 113 -23.26 3.00 17.80
C THR A 113 -22.28 1.84 17.84
N PRO A 114 -21.65 1.53 18.98
CA PRO A 114 -20.54 0.57 19.03
C PRO A 114 -20.96 -0.90 18.87
N ARG A 115 -22.25 -1.22 19.09
CA ARG A 115 -22.77 -2.60 19.03
C ARG A 115 -23.41 -2.86 17.66
N PHE A 116 -23.06 -3.97 17.05
CA PHE A 116 -23.70 -4.54 15.87
C PHE A 116 -24.04 -6.01 16.13
N ASP A 117 -25.30 -6.37 15.91
CA ASP A 117 -25.79 -7.74 16.04
C ASP A 117 -26.78 -8.01 14.93
N ALA A 118 -26.38 -8.85 13.96
CA ALA A 118 -27.20 -9.18 12.81
C ALA A 118 -28.27 -10.25 13.08
N GLY A 119 -28.35 -10.78 14.31
CA GLY A 119 -29.29 -11.84 14.66
C GLY A 119 -29.03 -13.14 13.91
N ILE A 120 -27.77 -13.45 13.63
CA ILE A 120 -27.37 -14.63 12.86
C ILE A 120 -27.65 -15.89 13.67
N ASP A 121 -28.35 -16.83 13.06
CA ASP A 121 -28.58 -18.14 13.65
C ASP A 121 -27.42 -19.08 13.33
N LEU A 122 -26.48 -19.21 14.27
CA LEU A 122 -25.33 -20.12 14.14
C LEU A 122 -25.74 -21.60 14.27
N SER A 123 -27.02 -21.92 14.55
CA SER A 123 -27.50 -23.30 14.62
C SER A 123 -27.57 -23.99 13.26
N ASP A 124 -27.56 -23.22 12.16
CA ASP A 124 -27.48 -23.74 10.79
C ASP A 124 -26.09 -24.31 10.43
N GLY A 125 -25.12 -24.25 11.35
CA GLY A 125 -23.77 -24.75 11.13
C GLY A 125 -23.10 -24.13 9.89
N PHE A 126 -22.39 -24.92 9.09
CA PHE A 126 -21.73 -24.47 7.87
C PHE A 126 -22.69 -23.93 6.79
N MET A 127 -23.99 -24.16 6.94
CA MET A 127 -25.00 -23.63 6.02
C MET A 127 -25.45 -22.21 6.40
N VAL A 128 -24.94 -21.65 7.50
CA VAL A 128 -25.22 -20.27 7.91
C VAL A 128 -24.91 -19.29 6.77
N LEU A 129 -25.86 -18.40 6.52
CA LEU A 129 -25.67 -17.33 5.56
C LEU A 129 -25.25 -16.05 6.29
N LEU A 130 -24.28 -15.35 5.70
CA LEU A 130 -23.79 -14.05 6.19
C LEU A 130 -24.08 -12.93 5.17
N PRO A 131 -25.36 -12.69 4.84
CA PRO A 131 -25.73 -11.82 3.73
C PRO A 131 -25.36 -10.35 3.95
N HIS A 132 -25.23 -9.91 5.22
CA HIS A 132 -24.83 -8.55 5.61
C HIS A 132 -23.40 -8.18 5.20
N LEU A 133 -22.49 -9.16 5.11
CA LEU A 133 -21.06 -8.87 4.86
C LEU A 133 -20.79 -8.29 3.47
N LYS A 134 -21.60 -8.64 2.46
CA LYS A 134 -21.47 -8.08 1.10
C LYS A 134 -21.77 -6.57 1.08
N PRO A 135 -22.96 -6.09 1.51
CA PRO A 135 -23.25 -4.67 1.51
C PRO A 135 -22.38 -3.89 2.52
N MET A 136 -21.97 -4.44 3.66
CA MET A 136 -21.01 -3.77 4.57
C MET A 136 -19.68 -3.46 3.88
N ARG A 137 -19.13 -4.43 3.13
CA ARG A 137 -17.92 -4.21 2.33
C ARG A 137 -18.13 -3.09 1.33
N GLU A 138 -19.27 -3.07 0.65
CA GLU A 138 -19.58 -2.04 -0.35
C GLU A 138 -19.62 -0.63 0.26
N ILE A 139 -20.25 -0.48 1.43
CA ILE A 139 -20.30 0.80 2.15
C ILE A 139 -18.92 1.25 2.64
N SER A 140 -18.05 0.31 3.04
CA SER A 140 -16.65 0.64 3.31
C SER A 140 -15.91 1.11 2.05
N ARG A 141 -16.20 0.54 0.87
CA ARG A 141 -15.63 1.04 -0.41
C ARG A 141 -16.10 2.46 -0.69
N VAL A 142 -17.41 2.69 -0.61
CA VAL A 142 -18.03 4.01 -0.81
C VAL A 142 -17.40 5.05 0.11
N SER A 143 -17.31 4.76 1.41
CA SER A 143 -16.72 5.67 2.40
C SER A 143 -15.25 5.97 2.09
N SER A 144 -14.47 4.95 1.71
CA SER A 144 -13.07 5.12 1.28
C SER A 144 -12.96 5.95 -0.01
N HIS A 145 -13.88 5.80 -0.97
CA HIS A 145 -13.88 6.58 -2.21
C HIS A 145 -14.22 8.05 -1.92
N LEU A 146 -15.19 8.31 -1.04
CA LEU A 146 -15.56 9.66 -0.62
C LEU A 146 -14.40 10.34 0.14
N ALA A 147 -13.75 9.63 1.08
CA ALA A 147 -12.54 10.10 1.77
C ALA A 147 -11.40 10.41 0.80
N ARG A 148 -11.15 9.54 -0.19
CA ARG A 148 -10.12 9.75 -1.23
C ARG A 148 -10.44 10.99 -2.07
N ARG A 149 -11.69 11.15 -2.49
CA ARG A 149 -12.11 12.30 -3.30
C ARG A 149 -11.97 13.61 -2.51
N ALA A 150 -12.38 13.61 -1.25
CA ALA A 150 -12.18 14.75 -0.34
C ALA A 150 -10.69 15.07 -0.17
N THR A 151 -9.85 14.04 -0.01
CA THR A 151 -8.40 14.20 0.06
C THR A 151 -7.82 14.87 -1.19
N ILE A 152 -8.23 14.43 -2.38
CA ILE A 152 -7.81 15.02 -3.66
C ILE A 152 -8.29 16.46 -3.81
N ALA A 153 -9.49 16.77 -3.31
CA ALA A 153 -10.05 18.12 -3.33
C ALA A 153 -9.47 19.06 -2.26
N GLY A 154 -8.62 18.55 -1.35
CA GLY A 154 -8.15 19.31 -0.19
C GLY A 154 -9.23 19.61 0.85
N ASP A 155 -10.36 18.89 0.81
CA ASP A 155 -11.46 19.03 1.76
C ASP A 155 -11.14 18.19 3.02
N VAL A 156 -10.45 18.83 3.95
CA VAL A 156 -9.96 18.22 5.20
C VAL A 156 -11.12 17.69 6.05
N ASP A 157 -12.19 18.46 6.20
CA ASP A 157 -13.32 18.12 7.06
C ASP A 157 -14.04 16.89 6.54
N ALA A 158 -14.35 16.84 5.24
CA ALA A 158 -14.97 15.67 4.63
C ALA A 158 -14.03 14.46 4.65
N ALA A 159 -12.72 14.64 4.44
CA ALA A 159 -11.77 13.54 4.51
C ALA A 159 -11.74 12.91 5.91
N VAL A 160 -11.66 13.73 6.96
CA VAL A 160 -11.67 13.27 8.36
C VAL A 160 -13.01 12.61 8.71
N GLU A 161 -14.13 13.17 8.27
CA GLU A 161 -15.46 12.57 8.48
C GLU A 161 -15.53 11.15 7.90
N TRP A 162 -15.17 10.99 6.63
CA TRP A 162 -15.29 9.70 5.94
C TRP A 162 -14.27 8.67 6.42
N LEU A 163 -13.06 9.09 6.78
CA LEU A 163 -12.07 8.23 7.43
C LEU A 163 -12.55 7.77 8.80
N GLY A 164 -13.06 8.69 9.62
CA GLY A 164 -13.60 8.36 10.95
C GLY A 164 -14.79 7.40 10.85
N THR A 165 -15.71 7.67 9.93
CA THR A 165 -16.84 6.78 9.61
C THR A 165 -16.34 5.38 9.22
N SER A 166 -15.37 5.29 8.30
CA SER A 166 -14.84 4.00 7.86
C SER A 166 -14.10 3.24 8.96
N ASN A 167 -13.49 3.94 9.92
CA ASN A 167 -12.84 3.34 11.09
C ASN A 167 -13.89 2.75 12.04
N GLU A 168 -14.88 3.55 12.43
CA GLU A 168 -15.94 3.15 13.37
C GLU A 168 -16.68 1.90 12.85
N ILE A 169 -17.13 1.91 11.59
CA ILE A 169 -17.91 0.81 11.03
C ILE A 169 -17.09 -0.47 10.76
N SER A 170 -15.75 -0.39 10.76
CA SER A 170 -14.90 -1.56 10.52
C SER A 170 -14.91 -2.55 11.68
N ALA A 171 -15.26 -2.11 12.89
CA ALA A 171 -15.44 -2.98 14.06
C ALA A 171 -16.74 -3.81 13.97
N HIS A 172 -17.76 -3.30 13.28
CA HIS A 172 -19.11 -3.89 13.30
C HIS A 172 -19.14 -5.30 12.73
N SER A 173 -18.48 -5.57 11.60
CA SER A 173 -18.61 -6.87 10.94
C SER A 173 -17.99 -8.02 11.74
N GLY A 174 -17.00 -7.75 12.59
CA GLY A 174 -16.42 -8.78 13.46
C GLY A 174 -17.35 -9.23 14.58
N GLN A 175 -18.34 -8.40 14.94
CA GLN A 175 -19.25 -8.67 16.06
C GLN A 175 -20.26 -9.79 15.78
N ASP A 176 -20.33 -10.30 14.54
CA ASP A 176 -21.11 -11.50 14.23
C ASP A 176 -20.51 -12.80 14.80
N GLY A 177 -19.28 -12.76 15.31
CA GLY A 177 -18.63 -13.90 15.93
C GLY A 177 -18.16 -14.96 14.93
N THR A 178 -18.10 -14.66 13.62
CA THR A 178 -17.57 -15.57 12.59
C THR A 178 -16.17 -15.14 12.14
N ALA A 179 -15.33 -16.10 11.72
CA ALA A 179 -13.99 -15.76 11.21
C ALA A 179 -14.08 -14.90 9.95
N LEU A 180 -15.11 -15.11 9.13
CA LEU A 180 -15.38 -14.28 7.96
C LEU A 180 -15.72 -12.84 8.34
N GLY A 181 -16.56 -12.61 9.36
CA GLY A 181 -16.87 -11.29 9.88
C GLY A 181 -15.64 -10.52 10.37
N SER A 182 -14.77 -11.18 11.13
CA SER A 182 -13.50 -10.60 11.61
C SER A 182 -12.55 -10.26 10.45
N LEU A 183 -12.42 -11.14 9.45
CA LEU A 183 -11.60 -10.89 8.27
C LEU A 183 -12.14 -9.73 7.42
N VAL A 184 -13.47 -9.62 7.30
CA VAL A 184 -14.12 -8.50 6.62
C VAL A 184 -13.85 -7.19 7.37
N GLY A 185 -13.96 -7.18 8.70
CA GLY A 185 -13.73 -5.99 9.52
C GLY A 185 -12.29 -5.49 9.40
N ALA A 186 -11.34 -6.42 9.53
CA ALA A 186 -9.93 -6.16 9.29
C ALA A 186 -9.66 -5.63 7.86
N ALA A 187 -10.34 -6.16 6.84
CA ALA A 187 -10.19 -5.68 5.47
C ALA A 187 -10.77 -4.28 5.26
N MET A 188 -11.91 -3.97 5.88
CA MET A 188 -12.53 -2.64 5.88
C MET A 188 -11.59 -1.62 6.53
N TYR A 189 -11.03 -1.93 7.71
CA TYR A 189 -10.05 -1.06 8.37
C TYR A 189 -8.81 -0.83 7.50
N ARG A 190 -8.23 -1.90 6.93
CA ARG A 190 -7.05 -1.75 6.05
C ARG A 190 -7.29 -0.83 4.86
N ARG A 191 -8.51 -0.80 4.32
CA ARG A 191 -8.89 0.13 3.25
C ARG A 191 -8.98 1.58 3.77
N SER A 192 -9.58 1.77 4.94
CA SER A 192 -9.60 3.08 5.62
C SER A 192 -8.18 3.59 5.84
N ASP A 193 -7.31 2.75 6.40
CA ASP A 193 -5.92 3.09 6.71
C ASP A 193 -5.08 3.41 5.46
N GLN A 194 -5.31 2.73 4.34
CA GLN A 194 -4.70 3.10 3.05
C GLN A 194 -5.15 4.49 2.56
N THR A 195 -6.41 4.84 2.82
CA THR A 195 -6.94 6.17 2.47
C THR A 195 -6.40 7.24 3.44
N MET A 196 -6.18 6.87 4.70
CA MET A 196 -5.58 7.73 5.71
C MET A 196 -4.11 8.04 5.40
N GLU A 197 -3.34 7.05 4.95
CA GLU A 197 -1.97 7.26 4.44
C GLU A 197 -1.94 8.31 3.32
N LEU A 198 -2.93 8.27 2.41
CA LEU A 198 -3.06 9.27 1.35
C LEU A 198 -3.30 10.67 1.92
N ALA A 199 -4.23 10.80 2.87
CA ALA A 199 -4.54 12.07 3.51
C ALA A 199 -3.34 12.64 4.27
N ILE A 200 -2.57 11.78 4.95
CA ILE A 200 -1.33 12.15 5.63
C ILE A 200 -0.31 12.63 4.60
N ALA A 201 -0.04 11.85 3.55
CA ALA A 201 0.93 12.22 2.52
C ALA A 201 0.63 13.58 1.87
N ASN A 202 -0.66 13.87 1.63
CA ASN A 202 -1.15 15.14 1.08
C ASN A 202 -1.20 16.29 2.13
N GLY A 203 -0.68 16.07 3.35
CA GLY A 203 -0.56 17.12 4.36
C GLY A 203 -1.88 17.56 5.00
N LEU A 204 -2.96 16.78 4.83
CA LEU A 204 -4.28 17.13 5.40
C LEU A 204 -4.38 16.83 6.89
N ILE A 205 -3.46 16.01 7.42
CA ILE A 205 -3.45 15.66 8.83
C ILE A 205 -2.56 16.65 9.58
N ASN A 206 -3.17 17.43 10.47
CA ASN A 206 -2.53 18.32 11.42
C ASN A 206 -2.80 17.82 12.85
N VAL A 207 -2.42 18.60 13.87
CA VAL A 207 -2.60 18.23 15.28
C VAL A 207 -4.07 17.98 15.64
N GLU A 208 -4.97 18.86 15.19
CA GLU A 208 -6.41 18.78 15.49
C GLU A 208 -7.07 17.62 14.75
N THR A 209 -6.80 17.47 13.46
CA THR A 209 -7.39 16.38 12.68
C THR A 209 -6.84 15.01 13.08
N ALA A 210 -5.58 14.93 13.53
CA ALA A 210 -5.04 13.72 14.15
C ALA A 210 -5.79 13.36 15.44
N ALA A 211 -6.12 14.32 16.30
CA ALA A 211 -6.91 14.09 17.50
C ALA A 211 -8.32 13.58 17.15
N ASN A 212 -9.00 14.21 16.19
CA ASN A 212 -10.32 13.79 15.74
C ASN A 212 -10.32 12.36 15.16
N LEU A 213 -9.28 12.00 14.40
CA LEU A 213 -9.11 10.64 13.89
C LEU A 213 -8.82 9.63 15.00
N LEU A 214 -8.04 9.98 16.03
CA LEU A 214 -7.84 9.12 17.20
C LEU A 214 -9.13 8.84 17.96
N ASP A 215 -9.99 9.85 18.10
CA ASP A 215 -11.29 9.68 18.74
C ASP A 215 -12.18 8.74 17.93
N SER A 216 -12.15 8.82 16.59
CA SER A 216 -12.86 7.84 15.73
C SER A 216 -12.32 6.41 15.84
N LEU A 217 -11.07 6.25 16.28
CA LEU A 217 -10.43 4.96 16.52
C LEU A 217 -10.63 4.45 17.95
N ALA A 218 -11.36 5.16 18.81
CA ALA A 218 -11.45 4.81 20.23
C ALA A 218 -11.95 3.38 20.47
N SER A 219 -13.00 2.94 19.75
CA SER A 219 -13.53 1.57 19.85
C SER A 219 -12.50 0.50 19.46
N LEU A 220 -11.67 0.79 18.45
CA LEU A 220 -10.61 -0.10 18.00
C LEU A 220 -9.38 -0.04 18.91
N ARG A 221 -9.07 1.12 19.49
CA ARG A 221 -7.90 1.34 20.35
C ARG A 221 -8.06 0.73 21.73
N GLU A 222 -9.28 0.79 22.29
CA GLU A 222 -9.56 0.39 23.67
C GLU A 222 -9.89 -1.10 23.79
N GLY A 223 -10.19 -1.78 22.67
CA GLY A 223 -10.44 -3.21 22.64
C GLY A 223 -9.15 -4.05 22.62
N GLU A 224 -9.10 -5.10 23.44
CA GLU A 224 -8.03 -6.12 23.37
C GLU A 224 -8.07 -6.95 22.07
N ASP A 225 -9.22 -6.92 21.39
CA ASP A 225 -9.49 -7.63 20.14
C ASP A 225 -10.39 -6.77 19.22
N PRO A 226 -9.80 -5.77 18.53
CA PRO A 226 -10.54 -4.71 17.82
C PRO A 226 -11.46 -5.22 16.69
N PHE A 227 -11.18 -6.42 16.19
CA PHE A 227 -11.91 -7.05 15.09
C PHE A 227 -12.53 -8.40 15.49
N HIS A 228 -12.60 -8.69 16.79
CA HIS A 228 -13.26 -9.88 17.34
C HIS A 228 -12.69 -11.23 16.86
N PHE A 229 -11.39 -11.31 16.56
CA PHE A 229 -10.72 -12.55 16.14
C PHE A 229 -10.65 -13.64 17.22
N GLY A 230 -10.64 -13.26 18.50
CA GLY A 230 -10.76 -14.19 19.63
C GLY A 230 -12.18 -14.72 19.73
N ALA A 231 -13.18 -13.82 19.71
CA ALA A 231 -14.59 -14.21 19.76
C ALA A 231 -15.01 -15.08 18.56
N CYS A 232 -14.35 -14.92 17.41
CA CYS A 232 -14.66 -15.74 16.25
C CYS A 232 -14.33 -17.22 16.44
N VAL A 233 -13.38 -17.58 17.29
CA VAL A 233 -13.05 -18.99 17.57
C VAL A 233 -14.22 -19.71 18.22
N ASP A 234 -14.95 -19.04 19.11
CA ASP A 234 -16.16 -19.58 19.73
C ASP A 234 -17.29 -19.77 18.73
N GLY A 235 -17.48 -18.82 17.80
CA GLY A 235 -18.46 -18.97 16.74
C GLY A 235 -18.09 -20.07 15.75
N GLU A 236 -16.82 -20.17 15.33
CA GLU A 236 -16.35 -21.28 14.48
C GLU A 236 -16.52 -22.65 15.18
N ARG A 237 -16.27 -22.72 16.50
CA ARG A 237 -16.56 -23.91 17.29
C ARG A 237 -18.05 -24.25 17.23
N LEU A 238 -18.92 -23.26 17.42
CA LEU A 238 -20.37 -23.47 17.38
C LEU A 238 -20.82 -23.95 15.99
N LEU A 239 -20.41 -23.27 14.92
CA LEU A 239 -20.73 -23.65 13.54
C LEU A 239 -20.28 -25.08 13.22
N PHE A 240 -19.07 -25.43 13.65
CA PHE A 240 -18.54 -26.78 13.50
C PHE A 240 -19.41 -27.80 14.25
N MET A 241 -19.69 -27.58 15.54
CA MET A 241 -20.44 -28.53 16.36
C MET A 241 -21.89 -28.70 15.89
N GLN A 242 -22.54 -27.63 15.46
CA GLN A 242 -23.91 -27.70 14.92
C GLN A 242 -23.93 -28.47 13.60
N SER A 243 -22.90 -28.33 12.76
CA SER A 243 -22.77 -29.14 11.55
C SER A 243 -22.58 -30.62 11.85
N ILE A 244 -21.79 -30.95 12.87
CA ILE A 244 -21.64 -32.34 13.32
C ILE A 244 -22.98 -32.88 13.85
N ASP A 245 -23.70 -32.09 14.64
CA ASP A 245 -25.02 -32.47 15.16
C ASP A 245 -26.06 -32.67 14.04
N ALA A 246 -26.03 -31.85 12.98
CA ALA A 246 -26.90 -31.99 11.82
C ALA A 246 -26.60 -33.27 11.03
N ILE A 247 -25.33 -33.63 10.87
CA ILE A 247 -24.90 -34.81 10.08
C ILE A 247 -25.06 -36.11 10.88
N LEU A 248 -24.68 -36.13 12.15
CA LEU A 248 -24.64 -37.35 12.97
C LEU A 248 -25.85 -37.53 13.88
N GLY A 249 -26.67 -36.48 14.02
CA GLY A 249 -27.72 -36.42 15.03
C GLY A 249 -27.18 -36.05 16.40
N LYS A 250 -28.06 -35.60 17.30
CA LYS A 250 -27.69 -35.01 18.60
C LYS A 250 -28.19 -35.86 19.76
N ASN A 251 -27.32 -36.15 20.73
CA ASN A 251 -27.67 -36.89 21.97
C ASN A 251 -28.39 -38.22 21.70
N GLY A 252 -27.97 -38.96 20.67
CA GLY A 252 -28.58 -40.23 20.26
C GLY A 252 -29.89 -40.12 19.49
N ALA A 253 -30.39 -38.91 19.23
CA ALA A 253 -31.45 -38.70 18.23
C ALA A 253 -30.87 -38.83 16.82
N PRO A 254 -31.61 -39.44 15.86
CA PRO A 254 -31.17 -39.49 14.47
C PRO A 254 -31.10 -38.07 13.87
N PRO A 255 -30.23 -37.84 12.88
CA PRO A 255 -30.18 -36.59 12.13
C PRO A 255 -31.50 -36.30 11.41
N VAL A 256 -31.80 -35.02 11.21
CA VAL A 256 -32.98 -34.57 10.46
C VAL A 256 -32.69 -34.75 8.97
N GLU A 257 -33.55 -35.46 8.23
CA GLU A 257 -33.29 -35.80 6.83
C GLU A 257 -33.14 -34.57 5.92
N ALA A 258 -33.92 -33.52 6.18
CA ALA A 258 -33.84 -32.27 5.41
C ALA A 258 -32.47 -31.58 5.56
N ASP A 259 -31.92 -31.55 6.78
CA ASP A 259 -30.59 -30.99 7.03
C ASP A 259 -29.52 -31.86 6.35
N LEU A 260 -29.63 -33.19 6.46
CA LEU A 260 -28.75 -34.12 5.77
C LEU A 260 -28.77 -33.95 4.25
N GLU A 261 -29.94 -33.78 3.64
CA GLU A 261 -30.07 -33.50 2.20
C GLU A 261 -29.34 -32.22 1.82
N LEU A 262 -29.46 -31.15 2.63
CA LEU A 262 -28.75 -29.90 2.40
C LEU A 262 -27.22 -30.09 2.43
N TYR A 263 -26.70 -30.86 3.39
CA TYR A 263 -25.27 -31.16 3.46
C TYR A 263 -24.81 -32.13 2.34
N ARG A 264 -25.66 -33.08 1.90
CA ARG A 264 -25.36 -33.92 0.72
C ARG A 264 -25.27 -33.08 -0.55
N ASP A 265 -26.18 -32.12 -0.73
CA ASP A 265 -26.16 -31.22 -1.88
C ASP A 265 -24.92 -30.31 -1.89
N ALA A 266 -24.50 -29.83 -0.71
CA ALA A 266 -23.34 -28.95 -0.57
C ALA A 266 -21.99 -29.67 -0.70
N PHE A 267 -21.85 -30.86 -0.12
CA PHE A 267 -20.56 -31.54 0.04
C PHE A 267 -20.46 -32.92 -0.64
N GLY A 268 -21.58 -33.47 -1.13
CA GLY A 268 -21.67 -34.76 -1.79
C GLY A 268 -21.91 -35.96 -0.85
N ASP A 269 -22.42 -37.06 -1.39
CA ASP A 269 -22.74 -38.28 -0.62
C ASP A 269 -21.51 -38.89 0.06
N GLU A 270 -20.37 -38.94 -0.62
CA GLU A 270 -19.13 -39.52 -0.09
C GLU A 270 -18.67 -38.80 1.20
N PHE A 271 -18.87 -37.49 1.25
CA PHE A 271 -18.57 -36.70 2.43
C PHE A 271 -19.45 -37.14 3.61
N ILE A 272 -20.76 -37.25 3.43
CA ILE A 272 -21.70 -37.68 4.49
C ILE A 272 -21.47 -39.13 4.91
N GLU A 273 -21.16 -40.00 3.96
CA GLU A 273 -20.77 -41.39 4.26
C GLU A 273 -19.51 -41.46 5.13
N SER A 274 -18.55 -40.55 4.94
CA SER A 274 -17.33 -40.54 5.76
C SER A 274 -17.61 -40.23 7.24
N PHE A 275 -18.63 -39.41 7.52
CA PHE A 275 -19.07 -39.09 8.87
C PHE A 275 -19.90 -40.21 9.50
N THR A 276 -20.88 -40.74 8.77
CA THR A 276 -21.79 -41.77 9.28
C THR A 276 -21.10 -43.12 9.57
N ARG A 277 -19.89 -43.33 9.03
CA ARG A 277 -19.04 -44.49 9.34
C ARG A 277 -18.25 -44.36 10.66
N LEU A 278 -18.27 -43.20 11.31
CA LEU A 278 -17.60 -43.00 12.59
C LEU A 278 -18.26 -43.83 13.70
N PRO A 279 -17.46 -44.42 14.62
CA PRO A 279 -17.99 -45.13 15.78
C PRO A 279 -18.72 -44.19 16.75
N ASP A 280 -19.53 -44.77 17.63
CA ASP A 280 -20.17 -44.11 18.78
C ASP A 280 -20.95 -42.82 18.46
N ALA A 281 -21.60 -42.78 17.29
CA ALA A 281 -22.38 -41.63 16.81
C ALA A 281 -21.63 -40.28 16.83
N GLY A 282 -20.29 -40.33 16.79
CA GLY A 282 -19.43 -39.15 16.78
C GLY A 282 -19.18 -38.48 18.13
N ASP A 283 -19.56 -39.08 19.26
CA ASP A 283 -19.34 -38.46 20.58
C ASP A 283 -17.85 -38.24 20.89
N GLU A 284 -16.99 -39.22 20.59
CA GLU A 284 -15.53 -39.06 20.73
C GLU A 284 -14.98 -37.93 19.85
N LEU A 285 -15.53 -37.77 18.64
CA LEU A 285 -15.16 -36.69 17.73
C LEU A 285 -15.55 -35.32 18.32
N ARG A 286 -16.76 -35.18 18.89
CA ARG A 286 -17.22 -33.94 19.52
C ARG A 286 -16.31 -33.52 20.66
N ASP A 287 -16.00 -34.45 21.56
CA ASP A 287 -15.11 -34.19 22.71
C ASP A 287 -13.70 -33.79 22.23
N ARG A 288 -13.17 -34.54 21.27
CA ARG A 288 -11.87 -34.24 20.66
C ARG A 288 -11.84 -32.86 20.03
N MET A 289 -12.83 -32.53 19.21
CA MET A 289 -12.88 -31.24 18.51
C MET A 289 -13.12 -30.08 19.48
N THR A 290 -13.89 -30.28 20.54
CA THR A 290 -14.03 -29.29 21.62
C THR A 290 -12.67 -28.99 22.24
N GLY A 291 -11.90 -30.02 22.60
CA GLY A 291 -10.54 -29.83 23.12
C GLY A 291 -9.56 -29.18 22.13
N VAL A 292 -9.74 -29.41 20.82
CA VAL A 292 -8.99 -28.72 19.76
C VAL A 292 -9.33 -27.24 19.74
N PHE A 293 -10.61 -26.87 19.74
CA PHE A 293 -11.03 -25.46 19.77
C PHE A 293 -10.62 -24.75 21.06
N ASP A 294 -10.64 -25.41 22.21
CA ASP A 294 -10.13 -24.82 23.45
C ASP A 294 -8.62 -24.50 23.35
N ARG A 295 -7.83 -25.39 22.70
CA ARG A 295 -6.40 -25.13 22.42
C ARG A 295 -6.20 -24.01 21.40
N ILE A 296 -7.10 -23.89 20.42
CA ILE A 296 -7.09 -22.77 19.46
C ILE A 296 -7.36 -21.45 20.19
N GLN A 297 -8.39 -21.41 21.03
CA GLN A 297 -8.74 -20.24 21.84
C GLN A 297 -7.57 -19.79 22.70
N LEU A 298 -6.95 -20.72 23.43
CA LEU A 298 -5.75 -20.44 24.24
C LEU A 298 -4.61 -19.85 23.42
N ALA A 299 -4.43 -20.27 22.16
CA ALA A 299 -3.41 -19.72 21.29
C ALA A 299 -3.77 -18.32 20.74
N PHE A 300 -5.05 -18.01 20.54
CA PHE A 300 -5.52 -16.66 20.19
C PHE A 300 -5.44 -15.69 21.37
N ASP A 301 -5.63 -16.19 22.59
CA ASP A 301 -5.52 -15.41 23.82
C ASP A 301 -4.06 -15.24 24.28
N ASP A 302 -3.10 -15.89 23.61
CA ASP A 302 -1.69 -15.74 23.94
C ASP A 302 -1.24 -14.28 23.77
N PRO A 303 -0.71 -13.62 24.81
CA PRO A 303 -0.22 -12.23 24.72
C PRO A 303 0.94 -12.08 23.73
N ASP A 304 1.69 -13.16 23.47
CA ASP A 304 2.70 -13.24 22.43
C ASP A 304 2.06 -13.85 21.17
N ARG A 305 1.62 -12.97 20.26
CA ARG A 305 0.91 -13.35 19.03
C ARG A 305 1.72 -14.30 18.14
N ASP A 306 3.05 -14.12 18.09
CA ASP A 306 3.92 -14.97 17.27
C ASP A 306 4.00 -16.39 17.88
N ARG A 307 4.10 -16.50 19.22
CA ARG A 307 3.99 -17.80 19.92
C ARG A 307 2.62 -18.46 19.75
N GLY A 308 1.54 -17.68 19.78
CA GLY A 308 0.19 -18.16 19.49
C GLY A 308 0.10 -18.77 18.08
N ILE A 309 0.60 -18.05 17.07
CA ILE A 309 0.70 -18.52 15.68
C ILE A 309 1.56 -19.79 15.55
N ASP A 310 2.63 -19.91 16.33
CA ASP A 310 3.45 -21.13 16.38
C ASP A 310 2.69 -22.32 16.94
N THR A 311 1.91 -22.09 18.00
CA THR A 311 1.05 -23.10 18.64
C THR A 311 -0.04 -23.59 17.70
N LEU A 312 -0.71 -22.67 16.99
CA LEU A 312 -1.72 -23.02 15.98
C LEU A 312 -1.12 -23.85 14.84
N ALA A 313 0.07 -23.47 14.34
CA ALA A 313 0.73 -24.22 13.28
C ALA A 313 1.20 -25.62 13.73
N ALA A 314 1.51 -25.80 15.02
CA ALA A 314 1.79 -27.12 15.58
C ALA A 314 0.50 -27.96 15.68
N LEU A 315 -0.60 -27.36 16.12
CA LEU A 315 -1.90 -28.01 16.22
C LEU A 315 -2.45 -28.43 14.84
N GLU A 316 -2.34 -27.58 13.83
CA GLU A 316 -2.73 -27.93 12.45
C GLU A 316 -1.91 -29.12 11.90
N ARG A 317 -0.61 -29.20 12.23
CA ARG A 317 0.21 -30.37 11.86
C ARG A 317 -0.19 -31.64 12.62
N GLU A 318 -0.52 -31.52 13.90
CA GLU A 318 -1.04 -32.62 14.70
C GLU A 318 -2.36 -33.16 14.12
N LEU A 319 -3.28 -32.26 13.75
CA LEU A 319 -4.54 -32.60 13.10
C LEU A 319 -4.32 -33.24 11.72
N ALA A 320 -3.39 -32.71 10.94
CA ALA A 320 -3.06 -33.26 9.62
C ALA A 320 -2.49 -34.69 9.72
N ALA A 321 -1.68 -34.97 10.75
CA ALA A 321 -1.08 -36.28 11.03
C ALA A 321 -2.02 -37.26 11.77
N SER A 322 -3.19 -36.78 12.20
CA SER A 322 -4.14 -37.60 12.93
C SER A 322 -4.92 -38.57 12.03
N ASP A 323 -5.63 -39.48 12.68
CA ASP A 323 -6.57 -40.44 12.10
C ASP A 323 -7.94 -39.83 11.74
N LEU A 324 -8.10 -38.50 11.81
CA LEU A 324 -9.33 -37.83 11.40
C LEU A 324 -9.64 -38.10 9.92
N PRO A 325 -10.92 -38.39 9.58
CA PRO A 325 -11.37 -38.46 8.20
C PRO A 325 -10.92 -37.26 7.37
N GLU A 326 -10.58 -37.48 6.10
CA GLU A 326 -10.14 -36.42 5.20
C GLU A 326 -11.18 -35.31 5.04
N ALA A 327 -12.46 -35.68 4.94
CA ALA A 327 -13.59 -34.76 4.96
C ALA A 327 -13.57 -33.79 6.15
N LEU A 328 -13.29 -34.31 7.35
CA LEU A 328 -13.19 -33.52 8.57
C LEU A 328 -12.00 -32.57 8.55
N ARG A 329 -10.84 -33.03 8.07
CA ARG A 329 -9.65 -32.19 7.94
C ARG A 329 -9.87 -31.03 6.96
N MET A 330 -10.69 -31.21 5.93
CA MET A 330 -11.04 -30.15 4.98
C MET A 330 -11.95 -29.06 5.57
N LEU A 331 -12.73 -29.37 6.60
CA LEU A 331 -13.66 -28.43 7.23
C LEU A 331 -13.02 -27.56 8.31
N ILE A 332 -11.86 -27.97 8.84
CA ILE A 332 -11.18 -27.19 9.88
C ILE A 332 -10.58 -25.95 9.22
N PRO A 333 -11.02 -24.72 9.60
CA PRO A 333 -10.45 -23.51 9.03
C PRO A 333 -8.96 -23.41 9.38
N SER A 334 -8.16 -22.82 8.50
CA SER A 334 -6.75 -22.55 8.83
C SER A 334 -6.64 -21.40 9.81
N MET A 335 -6.75 -21.72 11.10
CA MET A 335 -6.65 -20.77 12.20
C MET A 335 -5.30 -20.06 12.24
N THR A 336 -4.23 -20.70 11.75
CA THR A 336 -2.93 -20.04 11.59
C THR A 336 -3.01 -18.86 10.61
N GLN A 337 -3.76 -18.97 9.51
CA GLN A 337 -3.90 -17.87 8.54
C GLN A 337 -4.73 -16.73 9.11
N ILE A 338 -5.78 -17.06 9.88
CA ILE A 338 -6.63 -16.07 10.57
C ILE A 338 -5.79 -15.31 11.61
N ALA A 339 -5.02 -16.00 12.45
CA ALA A 339 -4.14 -15.36 13.44
C ALA A 339 -3.05 -14.48 12.78
N ARG A 340 -2.50 -14.88 11.63
CA ARG A 340 -1.60 -14.04 10.83
C ARG A 340 -2.30 -12.81 10.25
N ALA A 341 -3.57 -12.93 9.86
CA ALA A 341 -4.35 -11.79 9.40
C ALA A 341 -4.58 -10.80 10.56
N ARG A 342 -4.95 -11.30 11.74
CA ARG A 342 -5.06 -10.53 13.00
C ARG A 342 -3.78 -9.75 13.28
N LEU A 343 -2.64 -10.43 13.39
CA LEU A 343 -1.36 -9.80 13.71
C LEU A 343 -0.99 -8.67 12.73
N ARG A 344 -1.25 -8.87 11.43
CA ARG A 344 -0.97 -7.83 10.42
C ARG A 344 -1.85 -6.60 10.58
N VAL A 345 -3.12 -6.77 10.91
CA VAL A 345 -4.04 -5.65 11.07
C VAL A 345 -3.87 -4.95 12.41
N GLU A 346 -3.56 -5.67 13.49
CA GLU A 346 -3.23 -5.09 14.80
C GLU A 346 -1.95 -4.25 14.72
N ARG A 347 -0.86 -4.76 14.11
CA ARG A 347 0.37 -3.96 13.91
C ARG A 347 0.11 -2.69 13.10
N ALA A 348 -0.68 -2.80 12.04
CA ALA A 348 -1.09 -1.68 11.22
C ALA A 348 -1.85 -0.61 12.02
N LEU A 349 -2.80 -1.06 12.85
CA LEU A 349 -3.60 -0.20 13.73
C LEU A 349 -2.75 0.47 14.81
N ASP A 350 -1.88 -0.29 15.47
CA ASP A 350 -0.99 0.20 16.52
C ASP A 350 -0.01 1.25 15.98
N ASP A 351 0.58 1.01 14.81
CA ASP A 351 1.48 1.96 14.17
C ASP A 351 0.72 3.24 13.78
N ARG A 352 -0.51 3.12 13.28
CA ARG A 352 -1.35 4.28 12.97
C ARG A 352 -1.68 5.08 14.23
N ILE A 353 -2.16 4.41 15.28
CA ILE A 353 -2.50 5.06 16.55
C ILE A 353 -1.27 5.76 17.12
N ARG A 354 -0.11 5.10 17.12
CA ARG A 354 1.15 5.71 17.61
C ARG A 354 1.54 6.96 16.82
N GLY A 355 1.43 6.90 15.49
CA GLY A 355 1.73 8.04 14.61
C GLY A 355 0.79 9.22 14.85
N LEU A 356 -0.53 8.96 14.86
CA LEU A 356 -1.54 9.99 15.10
C LEU A 356 -1.42 10.57 16.52
N ASP A 357 -1.20 9.73 17.54
CA ASP A 357 -1.04 10.18 18.94
C ASP A 357 0.21 11.05 19.10
N ALA A 358 1.32 10.69 18.46
CA ALA A 358 2.53 11.51 18.48
C ALA A 358 2.32 12.88 17.81
N VAL A 359 1.52 12.95 16.75
CA VAL A 359 1.15 14.23 16.09
C VAL A 359 0.16 15.02 16.95
N ALA A 360 -0.91 14.40 17.44
CA ALA A 360 -1.93 15.03 18.27
C ALA A 360 -1.37 15.57 19.60
N SER A 361 -0.38 14.88 20.17
CA SER A 361 0.35 15.35 21.37
C SER A 361 1.43 16.39 21.08
N GLY A 362 1.70 16.71 19.80
CA GLY A 362 2.76 17.62 19.37
C GLY A 362 4.19 17.08 19.60
N ARG A 363 4.34 15.77 19.86
CA ARG A 363 5.66 15.12 20.04
C ARG A 363 6.45 15.06 18.74
N ILE A 364 5.77 14.89 17.62
CA ILE A 364 6.33 14.93 16.27
C ILE A 364 5.50 15.88 15.40
N SER A 365 6.13 16.50 14.40
CA SER A 365 5.39 17.31 13.43
C SER A 365 4.63 16.40 12.46
N PRO A 366 3.51 16.86 11.88
CA PRO A 366 2.80 16.09 10.85
C PRO A 366 3.69 15.65 9.69
N ASP A 367 4.65 16.50 9.29
CA ASP A 367 5.57 16.16 8.20
C ASP A 367 6.47 14.95 8.49
N GLN A 368 6.71 14.62 9.77
CA GLN A 368 7.52 13.46 10.14
C GLN A 368 6.82 12.12 9.93
N ILE A 369 5.49 12.11 9.76
CA ILE A 369 4.72 10.89 9.45
C ILE A 369 4.31 10.81 7.98
N ARG A 370 4.67 11.80 7.16
CA ARG A 370 4.39 11.79 5.72
C ARG A 370 5.32 10.82 5.00
N ASN A 371 4.78 10.16 3.97
CA ASN A 371 5.54 9.27 3.10
C ASN A 371 5.63 9.87 1.68
N ALA A 372 6.83 10.29 1.27
CA ALA A 372 7.05 10.90 -0.04
C ALA A 372 6.76 9.93 -1.21
N ALA A 373 6.89 8.61 -1.01
CA ALA A 373 6.66 7.61 -2.05
C ALA A 373 5.23 7.65 -2.60
N ILE A 374 4.25 8.03 -1.77
CA ILE A 374 2.85 8.20 -2.20
C ILE A 374 2.74 9.36 -3.19
N LEU A 375 3.38 10.49 -2.91
CA LEU A 375 3.38 11.65 -3.81
C LEU A 375 4.13 11.35 -5.12
N TRP A 376 5.27 10.66 -5.05
CA TRP A 376 5.99 10.23 -6.26
C TRP A 376 5.16 9.31 -7.15
N ALA A 377 4.42 8.36 -6.55
CA ALA A 377 3.52 7.50 -7.30
C ALA A 377 2.37 8.28 -7.95
N GLN A 378 1.84 9.31 -7.27
CA GLN A 378 0.78 10.17 -7.81
C GLN A 378 1.27 11.02 -8.98
N ILE A 379 2.44 11.64 -8.86
CA ILE A 379 3.09 12.39 -9.95
C ILE A 379 3.31 11.45 -11.13
N GLY A 380 3.88 10.27 -10.87
CA GLY A 380 4.14 9.24 -11.88
C GLY A 380 2.90 8.82 -12.67
N ARG A 381 1.82 8.48 -11.97
CA ARG A 381 0.53 8.15 -12.59
C ARG A 381 -0.04 9.29 -13.42
N SER A 382 0.22 10.54 -13.01
CA SER A 382 -0.18 11.72 -13.79
C SER A 382 0.62 11.84 -15.08
N MET A 383 1.94 11.61 -15.04
CA MET A 383 2.78 11.58 -16.23
C MET A 383 2.35 10.49 -17.22
N LEU A 384 1.86 9.35 -16.72
CA LEU A 384 1.35 8.26 -17.55
C LEU A 384 0.00 8.53 -18.22
N THR A 385 -0.67 9.64 -17.88
CA THR A 385 -1.88 10.04 -18.61
C THR A 385 -1.59 10.79 -19.90
N LEU A 386 -0.34 11.22 -20.09
CA LEU A 386 0.11 11.81 -21.35
C LEU A 386 0.05 10.73 -22.44
N PRO A 387 -0.40 11.06 -23.67
CA PRO A 387 -0.36 10.11 -24.77
C PRO A 387 1.05 9.55 -25.00
N ASP A 388 1.16 8.28 -25.40
CA ASP A 388 2.46 7.62 -25.63
C ASP A 388 3.36 8.44 -26.57
N GLU A 389 2.80 9.04 -27.62
CA GLU A 389 3.52 9.93 -28.54
C GLU A 389 4.12 11.15 -27.83
N VAL A 390 3.39 11.75 -26.90
CA VAL A 390 3.86 12.88 -26.09
C VAL A 390 4.96 12.44 -25.12
N GLN A 391 4.83 11.27 -24.50
CA GLN A 391 5.89 10.71 -23.66
C GLN A 391 7.18 10.45 -24.46
N GLN A 392 7.07 9.94 -25.70
CA GLN A 392 8.21 9.75 -26.59
C GLN A 392 8.88 11.08 -26.97
N ILE A 393 8.09 12.12 -27.22
CA ILE A 393 8.61 13.48 -27.43
C ILE A 393 9.39 13.94 -26.20
N GLY A 394 8.84 13.76 -25.00
CA GLY A 394 9.52 14.08 -23.74
C GLY A 394 10.86 13.35 -23.59
N LEU A 395 10.92 12.06 -23.94
CA LEU A 395 12.17 11.30 -23.96
C LEU A 395 13.17 11.84 -25.00
N ALA A 396 12.70 12.23 -26.18
CA ALA A 396 13.56 12.82 -27.20
C ALA A 396 14.14 14.18 -26.78
N LEU A 397 13.40 14.94 -25.97
CA LEU A 397 13.89 16.17 -25.33
C LEU A 397 15.02 15.88 -24.32
N LEU A 398 15.06 14.69 -23.72
CA LEU A 398 16.13 14.28 -22.81
C LEU A 398 17.38 13.76 -23.53
N GLU A 399 17.21 12.91 -24.55
CA GLU A 399 18.30 12.09 -25.08
C GLU A 399 19.26 12.80 -26.05
N ASP A 400 18.78 13.72 -26.91
CA ASP A 400 19.65 14.37 -27.91
C ASP A 400 19.14 15.78 -28.28
N PRO A 401 19.73 16.85 -27.72
CA PRO A 401 19.44 18.23 -28.09
C PRO A 401 19.63 18.49 -29.58
N THR A 402 20.70 17.92 -30.15
CA THR A 402 21.12 18.21 -31.53
C THR A 402 20.26 17.52 -32.57
N ARG A 403 19.50 16.48 -32.20
CA ARG A 403 18.64 15.73 -33.13
C ARG A 403 17.39 16.51 -33.51
N LEU A 404 16.84 17.28 -32.57
CA LEU A 404 15.70 18.15 -32.80
C LEU A 404 16.14 19.41 -33.58
N ASP A 405 17.29 20.00 -33.25
CA ASP A 405 17.83 21.17 -33.95
C ASP A 405 18.21 20.88 -35.42
N ARG A 406 18.70 19.66 -35.70
CA ARG A 406 19.04 19.25 -37.09
C ARG A 406 17.83 19.11 -38.01
N ALA A 407 16.62 19.03 -37.47
CA ALA A 407 15.41 19.07 -38.29
C ALA A 407 15.17 20.46 -38.90
N GLY A 408 15.88 21.50 -38.43
CA GLY A 408 15.72 22.88 -38.91
C GLY A 408 14.34 23.47 -38.60
N LEU A 409 13.62 22.86 -37.66
CA LEU A 409 12.31 23.31 -37.21
C LEU A 409 12.55 24.42 -36.18
N ASP A 410 11.92 25.57 -36.41
CA ASP A 410 11.87 26.64 -35.43
C ASP A 410 11.23 26.08 -34.14
N PRO A 411 11.84 26.22 -32.95
CA PRO A 411 11.21 25.81 -31.69
C PRO A 411 9.90 26.56 -31.41
N HIS A 412 9.63 27.66 -32.13
CA HIS A 412 8.37 28.39 -32.13
C HIS A 412 7.37 27.89 -33.20
N ASP A 413 7.73 26.90 -34.01
CA ASP A 413 6.80 26.27 -34.94
C ASP A 413 5.68 25.58 -34.14
N ALA A 414 4.44 25.84 -34.55
CA ALA A 414 3.26 25.24 -33.95
C ALA A 414 3.27 23.71 -34.11
N ASP A 415 3.94 23.22 -35.15
CA ASP A 415 4.07 21.79 -35.44
C ASP A 415 5.33 21.17 -34.84
N SER A 416 6.09 21.90 -34.00
CA SER A 416 7.27 21.36 -33.35
C SER A 416 6.90 20.33 -32.26
N PRO A 417 7.70 19.27 -32.06
CA PRO A 417 7.51 18.33 -30.96
C PRO A 417 7.45 19.02 -29.58
N ALA A 418 8.26 20.07 -29.38
CA ALA A 418 8.26 20.86 -28.14
C ALA A 418 6.91 21.56 -27.89
N THR A 419 6.23 22.03 -28.95
CA THR A 419 4.87 22.58 -28.83
C THR A 419 3.88 21.50 -28.40
N ALA A 420 3.92 20.31 -29.00
CA ALA A 420 3.06 19.19 -28.60
C ALA A 420 3.27 18.76 -27.14
N TRP A 421 4.52 18.74 -26.66
CA TRP A 421 4.82 18.52 -25.24
C TRP A 421 4.17 19.59 -24.35
N ARG A 422 4.38 20.86 -24.66
CA ARG A 422 3.84 21.98 -23.88
C ARG A 422 2.32 22.02 -23.86
N ASP A 423 1.66 21.74 -24.97
CA ASP A 423 0.21 21.72 -25.04
C ASP A 423 -0.40 20.60 -24.17
N ALA A 424 0.28 19.45 -24.11
CA ALA A 424 -0.16 18.30 -23.33
C ALA A 424 0.20 18.41 -21.82
N PHE A 425 1.44 18.82 -21.50
CA PHE A 425 1.95 18.87 -20.13
C PHE A 425 1.72 20.21 -19.43
N GLY A 426 1.72 21.32 -20.18
CA GLY A 426 1.55 22.68 -19.67
C GLY A 426 0.36 22.87 -18.73
N PRO A 427 -0.84 22.31 -19.02
CA PRO A 427 -2.00 22.40 -18.11
C PRO A 427 -1.79 21.78 -16.72
N MET A 428 -0.84 20.85 -16.56
CA MET A 428 -0.55 20.18 -15.29
C MET A 428 0.80 20.56 -14.66
N ALA A 429 1.71 21.20 -15.42
CA ALA A 429 3.10 21.46 -15.00
C ALA A 429 3.21 22.11 -13.60
N SER A 430 2.49 23.20 -13.34
CA SER A 430 2.55 23.90 -12.04
C SER A 430 2.08 23.04 -10.87
N ASN A 431 1.03 22.23 -11.07
CA ASN A 431 0.51 21.35 -10.03
C ASN A 431 1.49 20.21 -9.76
N GLN A 432 2.06 19.62 -10.81
CA GLN A 432 3.06 18.55 -10.68
C GLN A 432 4.32 19.07 -9.97
N LEU A 433 4.82 20.25 -10.34
CA LEU A 433 5.98 20.85 -9.69
C LEU A 433 5.71 21.13 -8.19
N THR A 434 4.53 21.65 -7.85
CA THR A 434 4.13 21.86 -6.45
C THR A 434 4.13 20.53 -5.67
N LEU A 435 3.52 19.48 -6.22
CA LEU A 435 3.54 18.14 -5.61
C LEU A 435 4.95 17.57 -5.49
N GLY A 436 5.82 17.81 -6.49
CA GLY A 436 7.21 17.39 -6.48
C GLY A 436 8.03 18.11 -5.41
N LEU A 437 7.81 19.41 -5.21
CA LEU A 437 8.44 20.19 -4.14
C LEU A 437 7.96 19.72 -2.76
N ASP A 438 6.66 19.44 -2.61
CA ASP A 438 6.12 18.85 -1.37
C ASP A 438 6.72 17.46 -1.09
N ALA A 439 6.85 16.62 -2.12
CA ALA A 439 7.49 15.31 -2.00
C ALA A 439 8.97 15.43 -1.63
N ALA A 440 9.69 16.40 -2.20
CA ALA A 440 11.10 16.67 -1.90
C ALA A 440 11.33 17.25 -0.50
N ALA A 441 10.32 17.90 0.08
CA ALA A 441 10.37 18.44 1.45
C ALA A 441 10.19 17.36 2.53
N ILE A 442 9.51 16.26 2.21
CA ILE A 442 9.35 15.12 3.11
C ILE A 442 10.71 14.41 3.29
N VAL A 443 11.03 14.00 4.52
CA VAL A 443 12.32 13.38 4.86
C VAL A 443 12.38 11.90 4.46
N GLY A 444 11.25 11.19 4.60
CA GLY A 444 11.14 9.75 4.44
C GLY A 444 10.30 9.34 3.22
N ALA A 445 10.72 8.26 2.57
CA ALA A 445 9.94 7.57 1.56
C ALA A 445 9.95 6.07 1.88
N ASP A 446 8.79 5.42 1.82
CA ASP A 446 8.63 3.97 1.88
C ASP A 446 7.89 3.54 0.61
N PHE A 447 8.64 2.98 -0.34
CA PHE A 447 8.15 2.51 -1.64
C PHE A 447 7.62 1.08 -1.62
N ASP A 448 7.96 0.29 -0.60
CA ASP A 448 7.44 -1.08 -0.46
C ASP A 448 5.94 -1.07 -0.19
N GLY A 449 5.51 -0.11 0.64
CA GLY A 449 4.25 -0.25 1.35
C GLY A 449 4.15 -1.62 2.04
N ARG A 450 2.93 -2.10 2.30
CA ARG A 450 2.70 -3.36 3.07
C ARG A 450 2.81 -4.65 2.27
N ARG A 451 3.48 -4.69 1.13
CA ARG A 451 3.59 -5.91 0.30
C ARG A 451 5.08 -6.26 0.14
N GLY A 452 5.42 -7.55 -0.06
CA GLY A 452 6.79 -8.08 0.04
C GLY A 452 7.83 -7.56 -0.99
N PRO A 453 8.99 -8.24 -1.13
CA PRO A 453 10.24 -7.73 -1.79
C PRO A 453 10.10 -7.34 -3.25
N GLN A 454 9.17 -7.95 -3.98
CA GLN A 454 8.89 -7.66 -5.39
C GLN A 454 7.49 -7.08 -5.59
N SER A 455 6.84 -6.65 -4.51
CA SER A 455 5.55 -5.99 -4.61
C SER A 455 5.61 -4.57 -5.18
N GLU A 456 6.81 -4.11 -5.50
CA GLU A 456 7.05 -3.22 -6.62
C GLU A 456 6.56 -3.91 -7.90
N THR A 457 5.24 -3.90 -8.11
CA THR A 457 4.68 -4.17 -9.43
C THR A 457 5.42 -3.27 -10.40
N ALA A 458 5.78 -3.79 -11.58
CA ALA A 458 6.44 -2.98 -12.61
C ALA A 458 5.73 -1.63 -12.83
N ALA A 459 4.41 -1.59 -12.62
CA ALA A 459 3.61 -0.37 -12.60
C ALA A 459 4.03 0.69 -11.54
N ARG A 460 4.37 0.31 -10.29
CA ARG A 460 4.77 1.28 -9.25
C ARG A 460 6.13 1.90 -9.54
N LEU A 461 7.13 1.07 -9.82
CA LEU A 461 8.45 1.56 -10.23
C LEU A 461 8.37 2.33 -11.55
N GLY A 462 7.54 1.87 -12.48
CA GLY A 462 7.24 2.55 -13.73
C GLY A 462 6.66 3.94 -13.50
N ALA A 463 5.69 4.09 -12.59
CA ALA A 463 5.17 5.39 -12.19
C ALA A 463 6.27 6.28 -11.59
N VAL A 464 7.07 5.78 -10.66
CA VAL A 464 8.18 6.56 -10.07
C VAL A 464 9.19 7.00 -11.13
N ARG A 465 9.51 6.12 -12.09
CA ARG A 465 10.36 6.46 -13.24
C ARG A 465 9.71 7.52 -14.12
N ALA A 466 8.41 7.40 -14.35
CA ALA A 466 7.66 8.37 -15.14
C ALA A 466 7.64 9.75 -14.49
N ALA A 467 7.56 9.83 -13.16
CA ALA A 467 7.72 11.08 -12.43
C ALA A 467 9.08 11.73 -12.71
N ALA A 468 10.17 10.97 -12.59
CA ALA A 468 11.53 11.47 -12.85
C ALA A 468 11.68 11.96 -14.30
N ARG A 469 11.29 11.14 -15.27
CA ARG A 469 11.43 11.47 -16.70
C ARG A 469 10.54 12.62 -17.13
N GLY A 470 9.32 12.71 -16.61
CA GLY A 470 8.41 13.82 -16.87
C GLY A 470 9.00 15.17 -16.42
N PHE A 471 9.54 15.24 -15.20
CA PHE A 471 10.19 16.46 -14.71
C PHE A 471 11.45 16.81 -15.49
N LEU A 472 12.31 15.84 -15.80
CA LEU A 472 13.52 16.12 -16.55
C LEU A 472 13.20 16.54 -18.00
N ALA A 473 12.16 15.97 -18.62
CA ALA A 473 11.73 16.33 -19.96
C ALA A 473 11.21 17.77 -20.01
N ASP A 474 10.42 18.19 -19.00
CA ASP A 474 9.99 19.59 -18.89
C ASP A 474 11.18 20.52 -18.63
N ALA A 475 12.10 20.14 -17.75
CA ALA A 475 13.30 20.91 -17.49
C ALA A 475 14.14 21.11 -18.78
N ALA A 476 14.27 20.05 -19.59
CA ALA A 476 14.97 20.12 -20.87
C ALA A 476 14.26 21.06 -21.87
N ASP A 477 12.93 21.02 -21.98
CA ASP A 477 12.15 21.95 -22.81
C ASP A 477 12.37 23.41 -22.36
N ARG A 478 12.23 23.66 -21.05
CA ARG A 478 12.38 25.00 -20.46
C ARG A 478 13.76 25.60 -20.69
N LEU A 479 14.82 24.79 -20.54
CA LEU A 479 16.19 25.26 -20.78
C LEU A 479 16.42 25.63 -22.24
N ARG A 480 15.92 24.83 -23.18
CA ARG A 480 16.01 25.14 -24.61
C ARG A 480 15.27 26.42 -24.95
N ARG A 481 14.05 26.59 -24.42
CA ARG A 481 13.27 27.81 -24.58
C ARG A 481 13.98 29.04 -24.02
N ALA A 482 14.56 28.93 -22.83
CA ALA A 482 15.32 30.01 -22.23
C ALA A 482 16.55 30.42 -23.06
N THR A 483 17.09 29.52 -23.89
CA THR A 483 18.17 29.83 -24.83
C THR A 483 17.66 30.53 -26.10
N SER A 484 16.44 30.24 -26.55
CA SER A 484 15.85 30.85 -27.76
C SER A 484 15.09 32.14 -27.50
N MET A 485 14.68 32.42 -26.27
CA MET A 485 13.89 33.60 -25.90
C MET A 485 14.70 34.90 -25.95
N PRO A 486 14.12 36.00 -26.48
CA PRO A 486 14.74 37.32 -26.42
C PRO A 486 14.80 37.84 -24.98
N VAL A 487 15.90 38.51 -24.62
CA VAL A 487 16.14 39.03 -23.25
C VAL A 487 15.12 40.11 -22.84
N ASP A 488 14.60 40.88 -23.80
CA ASP A 488 13.74 42.06 -23.54
C ASP A 488 12.27 41.83 -23.94
N GLY A 489 11.77 40.60 -23.94
CA GLY A 489 10.40 40.30 -24.38
C GLY A 489 9.31 40.70 -23.36
N ASP A 490 8.26 41.40 -23.80
CA ASP A 490 7.02 41.71 -23.03
C ASP A 490 6.12 40.48 -22.77
N GLY A 491 6.69 39.27 -22.72
CA GLY A 491 5.93 38.02 -22.53
C GLY A 491 5.64 37.70 -21.06
N ASP A 492 4.72 36.75 -20.82
CA ASP A 492 4.34 36.28 -19.47
C ASP A 492 5.45 35.49 -18.75
N SER A 493 6.58 35.19 -19.41
CA SER A 493 7.71 34.45 -18.85
C SER A 493 9.03 34.98 -19.43
N THR A 494 10.08 35.04 -18.60
CA THR A 494 11.44 35.43 -18.97
C THR A 494 12.37 34.20 -19.11
N PRO A 495 13.51 34.31 -19.79
CA PRO A 495 14.53 33.25 -19.78
C PRO A 495 14.95 32.84 -18.36
N GLU A 496 15.01 33.80 -17.43
CA GLU A 496 15.35 33.56 -16.03
C GLU A 496 14.27 32.77 -15.30
N ASP A 497 13.00 33.06 -15.54
CA ASP A 497 11.86 32.32 -14.96
C ASP A 497 11.87 30.84 -15.41
N GLU A 498 12.09 30.59 -16.71
CA GLU A 498 12.16 29.22 -17.25
C GLU A 498 13.35 28.43 -16.67
N ARG A 499 14.52 29.06 -16.55
CA ARG A 499 15.69 28.42 -15.92
C ARG A 499 15.46 28.15 -14.43
N PHE A 500 14.73 29.04 -13.74
CA PHE A 500 14.37 28.83 -12.34
C PHE A 500 13.42 27.65 -12.16
N LEU A 501 12.41 27.52 -13.02
CA LEU A 501 11.50 26.37 -13.01
C LEU A 501 12.25 25.06 -13.33
N ALA A 502 13.09 25.05 -14.36
CA ALA A 502 13.93 23.90 -14.70
C ALA A 502 14.86 23.49 -13.55
N ALA A 503 15.45 24.47 -12.84
CA ALA A 503 16.27 24.19 -11.66
C ALA A 503 15.48 23.48 -10.55
N ASN A 504 14.23 23.90 -10.31
CA ASN A 504 13.36 23.26 -9.33
C ASN A 504 13.00 21.83 -9.74
N GLU A 505 12.67 21.58 -11.00
CA GLU A 505 12.36 20.24 -11.53
C GLU A 505 13.56 19.28 -11.41
N ILE A 506 14.77 19.77 -11.68
CA ILE A 506 16.03 19.03 -11.48
C ILE A 506 16.24 18.74 -9.98
N ALA A 507 16.08 19.73 -9.10
CA ALA A 507 16.23 19.57 -7.66
C ALA A 507 15.21 18.60 -7.04
N VAL A 508 13.97 18.63 -7.52
CA VAL A 508 12.90 17.67 -7.19
C VAL A 508 13.31 16.26 -7.60
N THR A 509 13.85 16.10 -8.82
CA THR A 509 14.27 14.79 -9.33
C THR A 509 15.51 14.24 -8.59
N ILE A 510 16.44 15.10 -8.19
CA ILE A 510 17.54 14.74 -7.28
C ILE A 510 17.00 14.24 -5.94
N SER A 511 15.95 14.88 -5.41
CA SER A 511 15.32 14.48 -4.14
C SER A 511 14.61 13.13 -4.26
N LEU A 512 13.98 12.85 -5.41
CA LEU A 512 13.45 11.51 -5.71
C LEU A 512 14.56 10.44 -5.72
N ALA A 513 15.69 10.71 -6.38
CA ALA A 513 16.84 9.80 -6.35
C ALA A 513 17.35 9.57 -4.92
N ALA A 514 17.43 10.63 -4.11
CA ALA A 514 17.79 10.52 -2.69
C ALA A 514 16.82 9.61 -1.91
N HIS A 515 15.52 9.73 -2.16
CA HIS A 515 14.49 8.87 -1.55
C HIS A 515 14.65 7.40 -1.95
N LEU A 516 14.87 7.11 -3.23
CA LEU A 516 15.10 5.74 -3.71
C LEU A 516 16.34 5.10 -3.09
N ILE A 517 17.39 5.88 -2.79
CA ILE A 517 18.61 5.38 -2.14
C ILE A 517 18.37 5.13 -0.64
N ARG A 518 17.59 5.98 0.04
CA ARG A 518 17.32 5.86 1.49
C ARG A 518 16.35 4.74 1.86
N ASP A 519 15.49 4.33 0.94
CA ASP A 519 14.69 3.11 1.06
C ASP A 519 15.26 2.03 0.12
N PRO A 520 16.33 1.33 0.51
CA PRO A 520 17.07 0.51 -0.43
C PRO A 520 16.30 -0.77 -0.79
N GLY A 521 16.06 -0.92 -2.10
CA GLY A 521 15.65 -2.16 -2.77
C GLY A 521 16.46 -2.28 -4.06
N ILE A 522 16.75 -3.50 -4.53
CA ILE A 522 17.69 -3.71 -5.65
C ILE A 522 17.21 -2.98 -6.92
N ALA A 523 15.90 -3.04 -7.19
CA ALA A 523 15.29 -2.35 -8.31
C ALA A 523 15.33 -0.82 -8.14
N ARG A 524 15.08 -0.33 -6.92
CA ARG A 524 15.16 1.10 -6.58
C ARG A 524 16.56 1.66 -6.73
N VAL A 525 17.59 0.92 -6.33
CA VAL A 525 19.00 1.30 -6.56
C VAL A 525 19.28 1.40 -8.06
N ARG A 526 18.79 0.46 -8.86
CA ARG A 526 18.96 0.52 -10.32
C ARG A 526 18.26 1.74 -10.93
N LEU A 527 17.04 2.03 -10.47
CA LEU A 527 16.26 3.18 -10.92
C LEU A 527 16.94 4.48 -10.49
N ALA A 528 17.37 4.61 -9.25
CA ALA A 528 18.10 5.78 -8.76
C ALA A 528 19.37 6.04 -9.59
N ALA A 529 20.13 4.98 -9.91
CA ALA A 529 21.30 5.11 -10.76
C ALA A 529 20.98 5.66 -12.16
N ALA A 530 19.87 5.22 -12.76
CA ALA A 530 19.42 5.72 -14.06
C ALA A 530 18.94 7.17 -13.99
N VAL A 531 18.18 7.53 -12.95
CA VAL A 531 17.72 8.91 -12.72
C VAL A 531 18.91 9.86 -12.54
N LEU A 532 19.95 9.45 -11.81
CA LEU A 532 21.18 10.25 -11.64
C LEU A 532 21.97 10.41 -12.94
N GLU A 533 21.94 9.39 -13.81
CA GLU A 533 22.53 9.46 -15.15
C GLU A 533 21.77 10.48 -16.02
N ASP A 534 20.44 10.39 -16.08
CA ASP A 534 19.59 11.34 -16.82
C ASP A 534 19.80 12.79 -16.33
N ILE A 535 19.90 13.01 -15.01
CA ILE A 535 20.20 14.34 -14.43
C ILE A 535 21.57 14.85 -14.88
N ALA A 536 22.61 14.02 -14.76
CA ALA A 536 23.98 14.43 -15.08
C ALA A 536 24.14 14.74 -16.58
N ASP A 537 23.53 13.95 -17.45
CA ASP A 537 23.57 14.17 -18.90
C ASP A 537 22.81 15.46 -19.28
N LEU A 538 21.67 15.76 -18.64
CA LEU A 538 20.96 17.04 -18.82
C LEU A 538 21.83 18.24 -18.39
N LEU A 539 22.48 18.16 -17.22
CA LEU A 539 23.34 19.24 -16.71
C LEU A 539 24.64 19.42 -17.51
N ALA A 540 25.08 18.39 -18.23
CA ALA A 540 26.22 18.47 -19.15
C ALA A 540 25.86 19.12 -20.50
N GLY A 541 24.57 19.24 -20.81
CA GLY A 541 24.06 19.86 -22.04
C GLY A 541 24.36 21.35 -22.14
N SER A 542 24.48 21.86 -23.36
CA SER A 542 24.76 23.29 -23.62
C SER A 542 23.68 24.23 -23.09
N ASP A 543 22.42 23.76 -23.03
CA ASP A 543 21.29 24.57 -22.57
C ASP A 543 21.35 24.86 -21.06
N ALA A 544 22.01 24.00 -20.28
CA ALA A 544 22.22 24.20 -18.84
C ALA A 544 23.38 25.17 -18.53
N GLN A 545 24.14 25.62 -19.54
CA GLN A 545 25.33 26.46 -19.33
C GLN A 545 25.00 27.79 -18.66
N ALA A 546 23.86 28.41 -19.00
CA ALA A 546 23.42 29.64 -18.37
C ALA A 546 23.14 29.46 -16.86
N MET A 547 22.57 28.32 -16.47
CA MET A 547 22.33 27.99 -15.06
C MET A 547 23.64 27.86 -14.29
N ARG A 548 24.70 27.33 -14.93
CA ARG A 548 26.03 27.20 -14.31
C ARG A 548 26.65 28.55 -13.96
N LEU A 549 26.28 29.61 -14.67
CA LEU A 549 26.76 30.97 -14.39
C LEU A 549 25.93 31.67 -13.31
N ASP A 550 24.68 31.26 -13.12
CA ASP A 550 23.79 31.83 -12.11
C ASP A 550 24.01 31.19 -10.72
N PRO A 551 24.43 31.96 -9.69
CA PRO A 551 24.68 31.43 -8.37
C PRO A 551 23.41 30.95 -7.64
N VAL A 552 22.24 31.55 -7.91
CA VAL A 552 20.98 31.17 -7.26
C VAL A 552 20.52 29.81 -7.76
N LEU A 553 20.54 29.62 -9.08
CA LEU A 553 20.14 28.34 -9.69
C LEU A 553 21.09 27.20 -9.30
N ARG A 554 22.39 27.46 -9.26
CA ARG A 554 23.37 26.48 -8.75
C ARG A 554 23.15 26.13 -7.30
N MET A 555 22.89 27.12 -6.44
CA MET A 555 22.67 26.88 -5.02
C MET A 555 21.43 26.00 -4.80
N LEU A 556 20.37 26.21 -5.58
CA LEU A 556 19.16 25.39 -5.51
C LEU A 556 19.41 23.92 -5.85
N ILE A 557 20.18 23.63 -6.91
CA ILE A 557 20.58 22.26 -7.27
C ILE A 557 21.55 21.70 -6.21
N ALA A 558 22.50 22.51 -5.73
CA ALA A 558 23.48 22.12 -4.73
C ALA A 558 22.82 21.71 -3.41
N ASP A 559 21.77 22.43 -2.98
CA ASP A 559 21.03 22.13 -1.76
C ASP A 559 20.29 20.78 -1.85
N ALA A 560 19.77 20.43 -3.04
CA ALA A 560 19.20 19.11 -3.30
C ALA A 560 20.30 18.03 -3.36
N ALA A 561 21.39 18.27 -4.09
CA ALA A 561 22.51 17.33 -4.22
C ALA A 561 23.21 17.06 -2.88
N ALA A 562 23.26 18.04 -1.97
CA ALA A 562 23.78 17.87 -0.62
C ALA A 562 23.01 16.80 0.17
N LYS A 563 21.73 16.59 -0.13
CA LYS A 563 20.88 15.58 0.51
C LYS A 563 21.11 14.17 -0.05
N LEU A 564 21.76 13.99 -1.23
CA LEU A 564 22.01 12.67 -1.78
C LEU A 564 22.89 11.83 -0.82
N PRO A 565 22.46 10.61 -0.45
CA PRO A 565 23.30 9.71 0.34
C PRO A 565 24.55 9.32 -0.45
N ARG A 566 25.73 9.61 0.10
CA ARG A 566 27.04 9.24 -0.48
C ARG A 566 27.50 7.90 0.07
N LEU A 567 26.75 6.85 -0.24
CA LEU A 567 27.01 5.48 0.19
C LEU A 567 27.75 4.71 -0.92
N ASP A 568 28.73 3.88 -0.56
CA ASP A 568 29.55 3.15 -1.53
C ASP A 568 28.68 2.23 -2.42
N GLY A 569 28.61 2.57 -3.72
CA GLY A 569 27.74 1.91 -4.69
C GLY A 569 26.27 1.96 -4.30
N LEU A 570 25.81 3.15 -3.88
CA LEU A 570 24.43 3.47 -3.48
C LEU A 570 23.82 2.49 -2.47
N ASP A 571 24.67 1.85 -1.66
CA ASP A 571 24.29 0.82 -0.69
C ASP A 571 23.53 -0.39 -1.27
N ALA A 572 23.89 -0.79 -2.51
CA ALA A 572 23.32 -1.96 -3.18
C ALA A 572 23.41 -3.27 -2.34
N SER A 573 24.38 -3.35 -1.42
CA SER A 573 24.55 -4.48 -0.51
C SER A 573 23.49 -4.50 0.60
N THR A 574 23.14 -3.35 1.17
CA THR A 574 22.02 -3.27 2.12
C THR A 574 20.70 -3.51 1.40
N ALA A 575 20.52 -2.98 0.18
CA ALA A 575 19.36 -3.28 -0.66
C ALA A 575 19.16 -4.79 -0.86
N ALA A 576 20.23 -5.51 -1.21
CA ALA A 576 20.18 -6.96 -1.36
C ALA A 576 19.82 -7.70 -0.07
N ARG A 577 20.34 -7.24 1.08
CA ARG A 577 20.01 -7.82 2.39
C ARG A 577 18.55 -7.62 2.78
N LEU A 578 18.01 -6.42 2.57
CA LEU A 578 16.61 -6.12 2.84
C LEU A 578 15.68 -6.91 1.92
N ASP A 579 15.98 -6.96 0.62
CA ASP A 579 15.17 -7.76 -0.31
C ASP A 579 15.27 -9.27 -0.03
N ALA A 580 16.43 -9.77 0.41
CA ALA A 580 16.58 -11.15 0.86
C ALA A 580 15.70 -11.45 2.09
N ALA A 581 15.65 -10.54 3.07
CA ALA A 581 14.79 -10.67 4.25
C ALA A 581 13.31 -10.67 3.85
N ARG A 582 12.92 -9.71 3.02
CA ARG A 582 11.57 -9.60 2.45
C ARG A 582 11.20 -10.87 1.66
N PHE A 583 12.11 -11.42 0.84
CA PHE A 583 11.91 -12.67 0.10
C PHE A 583 11.72 -13.87 0.99
N THR A 584 12.54 -13.99 2.03
CA THR A 584 12.39 -15.05 3.03
C THR A 584 11.02 -14.95 3.69
N ALA A 585 10.61 -13.76 4.12
CA ALA A 585 9.29 -13.54 4.72
C ALA A 585 8.12 -13.87 3.78
N ALA A 586 8.26 -13.58 2.48
CA ALA A 586 7.18 -13.76 1.50
C ALA A 586 7.11 -15.18 0.91
N ARG A 587 8.25 -15.76 0.53
CA ARG A 587 8.35 -17.02 -0.24
C ARG A 587 8.80 -18.22 0.59
N LEU A 588 9.47 -17.98 1.72
CA LEU A 588 9.90 -18.97 2.69
C LEU A 588 9.20 -18.76 4.04
N ARG A 589 7.92 -18.34 4.00
CA ARG A 589 7.09 -18.00 5.17
C ARG A 589 6.92 -19.13 6.19
N ASP A 590 7.29 -20.35 5.81
CA ASP A 590 7.32 -21.54 6.65
C ASP A 590 8.60 -21.65 7.49
N LEU A 591 9.69 -20.98 7.09
CA LEU A 591 10.87 -20.81 7.93
C LEU A 591 10.62 -19.79 9.05
N ARG A 592 11.20 -20.04 10.23
CA ARG A 592 11.05 -19.19 11.43
C ARG A 592 12.36 -19.08 12.20
N GLY A 593 12.47 -18.01 13.01
CA GLY A 593 13.61 -17.75 13.89
C GLY A 593 14.96 -17.92 13.17
N ASP A 594 15.87 -18.63 13.81
CA ASP A 594 17.23 -18.88 13.31
C ASP A 594 17.25 -19.45 11.88
N ALA A 595 16.25 -20.23 11.46
CA ALA A 595 16.17 -20.78 10.11
C ALA A 595 15.84 -19.69 9.07
N ALA A 596 14.89 -18.80 9.37
CA ALA A 596 14.58 -17.67 8.50
C ALA A 596 15.75 -16.68 8.44
N ASP A 597 16.40 -16.44 9.58
CA ASP A 597 17.58 -15.57 9.67
C ASP A 597 18.77 -16.16 8.89
N ALA A 598 19.00 -17.47 9.00
CA ALA A 598 20.04 -18.16 8.24
C ALA A 598 19.77 -18.13 6.72
N ALA A 599 18.52 -18.33 6.29
CA ALA A 599 18.14 -18.21 4.88
C ALA A 599 18.35 -16.77 4.37
N THR A 600 17.90 -15.78 5.14
CA THR A 600 18.08 -14.36 4.83
C THR A 600 19.57 -14.01 4.69
N ALA A 601 20.39 -14.40 5.66
CA ALA A 601 21.83 -14.14 5.64
C ALA A 601 22.51 -14.79 4.43
N SER A 602 22.18 -16.07 4.17
CA SER A 602 22.72 -16.82 3.03
C SER A 602 22.32 -16.19 1.68
N LEU A 603 21.07 -15.75 1.54
CA LEU A 603 20.62 -15.05 0.32
C LEU A 603 21.28 -13.68 0.14
N ALA A 604 21.54 -12.96 1.23
CA ALA A 604 22.20 -11.65 1.20
C ALA A 604 23.67 -11.73 0.73
N GLU A 605 24.30 -12.91 0.76
CA GLU A 605 25.64 -13.14 0.21
C GLU A 605 25.65 -13.23 -1.33
N ILE A 606 24.49 -13.47 -1.96
CA ILE A 606 24.38 -13.49 -3.42
C ILE A 606 24.59 -12.06 -3.95
N PRO A 607 25.39 -11.88 -5.03
CA PRO A 607 25.49 -10.58 -5.70
C PRO A 607 24.12 -10.01 -6.07
N PRO A 608 23.84 -8.71 -5.83
CA PRO A 608 22.50 -8.14 -5.96
C PRO A 608 21.82 -8.43 -7.31
N GLY A 609 22.57 -8.32 -8.41
CA GLY A 609 22.04 -8.61 -9.74
C GLY A 609 21.59 -10.05 -9.97
N ARG A 610 22.24 -11.00 -9.30
CA ARG A 610 21.88 -12.42 -9.35
C ARG A 610 20.71 -12.73 -8.42
N LEU A 611 20.72 -12.12 -7.23
CA LEU A 611 19.61 -12.22 -6.28
C LEU A 611 18.31 -11.70 -6.92
N TYR A 612 18.39 -10.60 -7.67
CA TYR A 612 17.24 -10.06 -8.39
C TYR A 612 16.74 -10.98 -9.52
N SER A 613 17.61 -11.75 -10.18
CA SER A 613 17.20 -12.80 -11.13
C SER A 613 16.38 -13.90 -10.44
N ILE A 614 16.78 -14.30 -9.22
CA ILE A 614 16.06 -15.31 -8.42
C ILE A 614 14.68 -14.80 -8.04
N PHE A 615 14.57 -13.52 -7.73
CA PHE A 615 13.27 -12.95 -7.42
C PHE A 615 12.36 -12.91 -8.66
N ALA A 616 12.90 -12.50 -9.82
CA ALA A 616 12.14 -12.48 -11.07
C ALA A 616 11.51 -13.82 -11.43
N ILE A 617 12.26 -14.93 -11.30
CA ILE A 617 11.73 -16.27 -11.59
C ILE A 617 10.65 -16.68 -10.57
N ALA A 618 10.73 -16.22 -9.32
CA ALA A 618 9.68 -16.44 -8.33
C ALA A 618 8.36 -15.74 -8.69
N ASP A 619 8.44 -14.67 -9.48
CA ASP A 619 7.34 -13.88 -10.03
C ASP A 619 7.01 -14.25 -11.48
N ASP A 620 7.44 -15.43 -11.94
CA ASP A 620 7.17 -15.94 -13.28
C ASP A 620 7.72 -15.06 -14.43
N ARG A 621 8.87 -14.44 -14.18
CA ARG A 621 9.63 -13.61 -15.14
C ARG A 621 11.05 -14.12 -15.33
N MET A 622 11.65 -13.87 -16.50
CA MET A 622 13.07 -14.09 -16.76
C MET A 622 13.73 -12.86 -17.35
N ILE A 623 15.03 -12.71 -17.08
CA ILE A 623 15.87 -11.67 -17.67
C ILE A 623 16.13 -12.06 -19.13
N ALA A 624 15.70 -11.22 -20.07
CA ALA A 624 16.03 -11.35 -21.47
C ALA A 624 17.51 -11.00 -21.70
N THR A 625 18.23 -11.82 -22.47
CA THR A 625 19.54 -11.42 -22.96
C THR A 625 19.37 -10.43 -24.12
N PRO A 626 20.26 -9.42 -24.25
CA PRO A 626 20.21 -8.48 -25.37
C PRO A 626 20.22 -9.19 -26.73
N GLU A 627 20.98 -10.28 -26.84
CA GLU A 627 21.10 -11.08 -28.07
C GLU A 627 19.84 -11.89 -28.40
N SER A 628 19.02 -12.24 -27.41
CA SER A 628 17.75 -12.95 -27.62
C SER A 628 16.55 -12.01 -27.74
N THR A 629 16.79 -10.69 -27.77
CA THR A 629 15.72 -9.70 -27.80
C THR A 629 15.48 -9.31 -29.26
N PRO A 630 14.51 -9.93 -29.97
CA PRO A 630 14.04 -9.33 -31.22
C PRO A 630 13.68 -7.87 -30.94
N PRO A 631 14.00 -6.94 -31.86
CA PRO A 631 13.59 -5.56 -31.72
C PRO A 631 12.08 -5.56 -31.45
N PRO A 632 11.62 -4.78 -30.46
CA PRO A 632 10.21 -4.79 -30.11
C PRO A 632 9.40 -4.44 -31.37
N GLU A 633 8.48 -5.33 -31.77
CA GLU A 633 7.64 -5.14 -32.96
C GLU A 633 6.71 -3.92 -32.82
N ALA A 634 6.45 -3.49 -31.58
CA ALA A 634 5.68 -2.30 -31.24
C ALA A 634 6.44 -1.44 -30.23
N ALA A 635 6.24 -0.12 -30.30
CA ALA A 635 6.73 0.79 -29.27
C ALA A 635 6.18 0.37 -27.89
N PRO A 636 6.95 0.54 -26.81
CA PRO A 636 6.45 0.23 -25.47
C PRO A 636 5.22 1.09 -25.17
N THR A 637 4.17 0.46 -24.64
CA THR A 637 3.08 1.19 -23.96
C THR A 637 3.68 1.88 -22.73
N ASP A 638 3.33 3.13 -22.49
CA ASP A 638 3.89 3.96 -21.41
C ASP A 638 5.42 4.16 -21.50
N PRO A 639 5.95 4.86 -22.52
CA PRO A 639 7.38 5.09 -22.72
C PRO A 639 8.13 5.59 -21.48
N PHE A 640 7.50 6.44 -20.66
CA PHE A 640 8.10 6.93 -19.42
C PHE A 640 8.22 5.86 -18.33
N ALA A 641 7.25 4.95 -18.23
CA ALA A 641 7.27 3.84 -17.26
C ALA A 641 8.00 2.60 -17.77
N ASN A 642 8.39 2.54 -19.04
CA ASN A 642 9.12 1.40 -19.59
C ASN A 642 10.36 1.10 -18.73
N LEU A 643 10.40 -0.07 -18.09
CA LEU A 643 11.53 -0.52 -17.26
C LEU A 643 12.46 -1.47 -18.02
N GLY A 644 12.20 -1.78 -19.29
CA GLY A 644 12.88 -2.83 -20.05
C GLY A 644 14.39 -2.62 -20.21
N ASP A 645 14.86 -1.37 -20.27
CA ASP A 645 16.29 -1.04 -20.32
C ASP A 645 17.00 -1.14 -18.95
N LEU A 646 16.24 -1.00 -17.85
CA LEU A 646 16.77 -1.13 -16.49
C LEU A 646 16.70 -2.58 -15.99
N LEU A 647 15.58 -3.22 -16.32
CA LEU A 647 15.09 -4.49 -15.83
C LEU A 647 14.48 -5.27 -17.01
N PRO A 648 15.31 -5.80 -17.94
CA PRO A 648 14.86 -6.42 -19.19
C PRO A 648 14.14 -7.75 -18.92
N TYR A 649 12.89 -7.69 -18.50
CA TYR A 649 12.09 -8.86 -18.17
C TYR A 649 11.17 -9.28 -19.31
N ARG A 650 10.95 -10.59 -19.39
CA ARG A 650 9.86 -11.20 -20.16
C ARG A 650 9.05 -12.12 -19.27
N GLY A 651 7.75 -12.18 -19.51
CA GLY A 651 6.91 -13.22 -18.93
C GLY A 651 7.40 -14.59 -19.38
N LEU A 652 7.39 -15.58 -18.47
CA LEU A 652 7.69 -16.97 -18.83
C LEU A 652 6.75 -17.49 -19.94
N ALA A 653 5.53 -16.96 -20.03
CA ALA A 653 4.53 -17.33 -21.04
C ALA A 653 4.84 -16.78 -22.45
N ASP A 654 5.53 -15.64 -22.53
CA ASP A 654 5.83 -14.95 -23.80
C ASP A 654 7.17 -15.39 -24.41
N SER A 655 7.91 -16.23 -23.70
CA SER A 655 9.21 -16.74 -24.14
C SER A 655 8.99 -17.91 -25.10
N GLU A 656 9.30 -17.72 -26.39
CA GLU A 656 9.27 -18.83 -27.35
C GLU A 656 10.13 -19.99 -26.85
N PRO A 657 9.70 -21.26 -27.09
CA PRO A 657 10.46 -22.44 -26.73
C PRO A 657 11.72 -22.56 -27.60
N SER A 658 12.72 -21.74 -27.26
CA SER A 658 14.09 -21.90 -27.74
C SER A 658 14.71 -23.14 -27.10
N THR A 659 15.64 -23.77 -27.82
CA THR A 659 16.14 -25.15 -27.65
C THR A 659 17.04 -25.40 -26.43
N ALA A 660 17.04 -24.51 -25.42
CA ALA A 660 17.73 -24.70 -24.14
C ALA A 660 16.74 -24.45 -23.00
N ALA A 661 16.65 -25.41 -22.05
CA ALA A 661 15.81 -25.45 -20.85
C ALA A 661 14.69 -24.40 -20.81
N GLY A 662 13.47 -24.80 -21.20
CA GLY A 662 12.39 -23.86 -21.41
C GLY A 662 11.97 -23.12 -20.12
N PRO A 663 11.18 -22.05 -20.24
CA PRO A 663 10.61 -21.29 -19.11
C PRO A 663 9.98 -22.18 -18.02
N ARG A 664 9.32 -23.29 -18.44
CA ARG A 664 8.73 -24.27 -17.54
C ARG A 664 9.77 -25.04 -16.72
N ASP A 665 10.91 -25.36 -17.33
CA ASP A 665 12.01 -26.08 -16.67
C ASP A 665 12.67 -25.18 -15.63
N ALA A 666 12.85 -23.89 -15.92
CA ALA A 666 13.39 -22.92 -14.97
C ALA A 666 12.48 -22.74 -13.74
N ARG A 667 11.15 -22.68 -13.95
CA ARG A 667 10.18 -22.60 -12.85
C ARG A 667 10.19 -23.87 -12.00
N ALA A 668 10.18 -25.05 -12.64
CA ALA A 668 10.22 -26.33 -11.94
C ALA A 668 11.51 -26.44 -11.11
N ALA A 669 12.67 -26.16 -11.71
CA ALA A 669 13.95 -26.15 -11.02
C ALA A 669 13.97 -25.15 -9.85
N PHE A 670 13.38 -23.96 -10.01
CA PHE A 670 13.25 -23.01 -8.90
C PHE A 670 12.41 -23.56 -7.76
N GLN A 671 11.25 -24.19 -8.04
CA GLN A 671 10.41 -24.78 -6.98
C GLN A 671 11.11 -25.94 -6.28
N ASP A 672 11.81 -26.79 -7.02
CA ASP A 672 12.60 -27.90 -6.46
C ASP A 672 13.69 -27.36 -5.53
N ARG A 673 14.44 -26.33 -5.95
CA ARG A 673 15.43 -25.69 -5.07
C ARG A 673 14.77 -25.01 -3.88
N LEU A 674 13.61 -24.39 -4.04
CA LEU A 674 12.90 -23.77 -2.92
C LEU A 674 12.49 -24.82 -1.87
N ALA A 675 12.13 -26.03 -2.28
CA ALA A 675 11.93 -27.15 -1.36
C ALA A 675 13.22 -27.53 -0.63
N GLU A 676 14.35 -27.66 -1.34
CA GLU A 676 15.66 -27.94 -0.71
C GLU A 676 16.11 -26.84 0.28
N VAL A 677 15.78 -25.57 -0.02
CA VAL A 677 16.08 -24.43 0.87
C VAL A 677 15.34 -24.56 2.20
N ARG A 678 14.11 -25.10 2.20
CA ARG A 678 13.35 -25.34 3.43
C ARG A 678 14.05 -26.36 4.32
N ASP A 679 14.67 -27.37 3.73
CA ASP A 679 15.45 -28.38 4.46
C ASP A 679 16.82 -27.86 4.93
N ARG A 680 17.42 -26.92 4.19
CA ARG A 680 18.78 -26.40 4.43
C ARG A 680 18.84 -24.87 4.30
N PRO A 681 18.21 -24.13 5.21
CA PRO A 681 18.08 -22.68 5.11
C PRO A 681 19.42 -21.94 5.05
N ALA A 682 20.43 -22.38 5.82
CA ALA A 682 21.76 -21.77 5.79
C ALA A 682 22.47 -21.90 4.42
N GLU A 683 22.01 -22.80 3.55
CA GLU A 683 22.55 -22.98 2.20
C GLU A 683 21.69 -22.27 1.13
N ALA A 684 20.70 -21.46 1.50
CA ALA A 684 19.75 -20.85 0.58
C ALA A 684 20.43 -20.07 -0.56
N GLY A 685 21.44 -19.28 -0.21
CA GLY A 685 22.26 -18.52 -1.15
C GLY A 685 22.91 -19.41 -2.21
N ARG A 686 23.52 -20.51 -1.76
CA ARG A 686 24.17 -21.50 -2.65
C ARG A 686 23.15 -22.23 -3.51
N LEU A 687 22.06 -22.71 -2.93
CA LEU A 687 21.06 -23.52 -3.63
C LEU A 687 20.36 -22.71 -4.73
N LEU A 688 19.82 -21.54 -4.39
CA LEU A 688 19.16 -20.67 -5.36
C LEU A 688 20.16 -19.99 -6.31
N GLY A 689 21.37 -19.68 -5.84
CA GLY A 689 22.42 -19.07 -6.64
C GLY A 689 22.90 -19.91 -7.82
N THR A 690 22.76 -21.24 -7.75
CA THR A 690 23.15 -22.18 -8.81
C THR A 690 22.16 -22.30 -9.96
N LEU A 691 20.94 -21.74 -9.85
CA LEU A 691 19.91 -21.83 -10.89
C LEU A 691 20.36 -21.13 -12.17
N GLU A 692 20.24 -21.74 -13.34
CA GLU A 692 20.60 -21.09 -14.62
C GLU A 692 19.53 -20.07 -15.06
N LEU A 693 19.54 -18.87 -14.45
CA LEU A 693 18.54 -17.82 -14.66
C LEU A 693 18.95 -16.74 -15.67
N GLY A 694 19.89 -17.05 -16.58
CA GLY A 694 20.48 -16.08 -17.48
C GLY A 694 21.52 -15.16 -16.82
N PRO A 695 21.93 -14.06 -17.50
CA PRO A 695 22.95 -13.15 -17.00
C PRO A 695 22.46 -12.38 -15.75
N ALA A 696 23.37 -12.14 -14.81
CA ALA A 696 23.10 -11.28 -13.68
C ALA A 696 23.00 -9.82 -14.13
N LEU A 697 22.05 -9.06 -13.58
CA LEU A 697 21.96 -7.63 -13.85
C LEU A 697 23.20 -6.90 -13.29
N PRO A 698 23.75 -5.90 -13.98
CA PRO A 698 24.94 -5.18 -13.53
C PRO A 698 24.61 -4.13 -12.44
N ILE A 699 23.81 -4.47 -11.42
CA ILE A 699 23.31 -3.55 -10.38
C ILE A 699 24.46 -2.78 -9.71
N ARG A 700 25.49 -3.50 -9.22
CA ARG A 700 26.61 -2.86 -8.53
C ARG A 700 27.38 -1.92 -9.45
N ARG A 701 27.61 -2.32 -10.70
CA ARG A 701 28.28 -1.50 -11.70
C ARG A 701 27.49 -0.23 -12.02
N ALA A 702 26.16 -0.33 -12.14
CA ALA A 702 25.30 0.83 -12.33
C ALA A 702 25.35 1.78 -11.12
N ALA A 703 25.34 1.23 -9.91
CA ALA A 703 25.44 2.01 -8.68
C ALA A 703 26.81 2.70 -8.52
N ASP A 704 27.91 2.01 -8.87
CA ASP A 704 29.24 2.59 -8.88
C ASP A 704 29.38 3.68 -9.96
N ALA A 705 28.77 3.50 -11.14
CA ALA A 705 28.72 4.53 -12.18
C ALA A 705 27.91 5.76 -11.74
N ALA A 706 26.80 5.56 -11.03
CA ALA A 706 26.00 6.66 -10.50
C ALA A 706 26.76 7.51 -9.47
N MET A 707 27.71 6.95 -8.72
CA MET A 707 28.59 7.73 -7.83
C MET A 707 29.48 8.71 -8.61
N ILE A 708 29.90 8.34 -9.83
CA ILE A 708 30.61 9.24 -10.73
C ILE A 708 29.66 10.37 -11.16
N ARG A 709 28.42 10.04 -11.52
CA ARG A 709 27.40 11.03 -11.89
C ARG A 709 27.06 12.01 -10.76
N ILE A 710 27.04 11.55 -9.50
CA ILE A 710 26.91 12.46 -8.33
C ILE A 710 28.08 13.45 -8.27
N THR A 711 29.29 13.01 -8.62
CA THR A 711 30.47 13.90 -8.69
C THR A 711 30.31 14.93 -9.80
N ASP A 712 29.81 14.52 -10.97
CA ASP A 712 29.52 15.45 -12.09
C ASP A 712 28.49 16.52 -11.68
N ILE A 713 27.45 16.14 -10.93
CA ILE A 713 26.44 17.07 -10.39
C ILE A 713 27.09 18.02 -9.36
N ASP A 714 27.92 17.50 -8.45
CA ASP A 714 28.64 18.32 -7.46
C ASP A 714 29.59 19.32 -8.15
N ASP A 715 30.25 18.93 -9.25
CA ASP A 715 31.15 19.78 -10.02
C ASP A 715 30.41 20.85 -10.81
N PHE A 716 29.22 20.55 -11.34
CA PHE A 716 28.30 21.55 -11.90
C PHE A 716 27.98 22.63 -10.86
N CYS A 717 27.68 22.23 -9.62
CA CYS A 717 27.34 23.15 -8.53
C CYS A 717 28.52 24.03 -8.08
N LYS A 718 29.74 23.47 -8.05
CA LYS A 718 30.95 24.17 -7.59
C LYS A 718 31.58 25.11 -8.60
N ALA A 719 31.31 24.90 -9.90
CA ALA A 719 32.00 25.62 -10.96
C ALA A 719 32.07 27.13 -10.69
N PRO A 720 33.26 27.72 -10.51
CA PRO A 720 33.38 29.17 -10.39
C PRO A 720 33.03 29.83 -11.71
N ALA A 721 32.61 31.09 -11.68
CA ALA A 721 32.35 31.93 -12.86
C ALA A 721 33.63 32.28 -13.64
N GLU A 722 34.56 31.33 -13.77
CA GLU A 722 35.89 31.54 -14.35
C GLU A 722 35.80 31.89 -15.82
N GLY A 723 35.96 33.19 -16.09
CA GLY A 723 36.34 33.71 -17.40
C GLY A 723 35.18 34.13 -18.29
N LEU A 724 34.36 35.10 -17.86
CA LEU A 724 33.99 36.13 -18.84
C LEU A 724 35.33 36.75 -19.30
N PRO A 725 35.76 36.59 -20.57
CA PRO A 725 36.84 37.43 -21.07
C PRO A 725 36.44 38.89 -20.80
N PRO A 726 37.35 39.76 -20.32
CA PRO A 726 37.04 41.18 -20.21
C PRO A 726 36.53 41.64 -21.58
N GLY A 727 35.29 42.12 -21.60
CA GLY A 727 34.61 42.49 -22.83
C GLY A 727 35.39 43.55 -23.61
N ASP A 728 35.46 43.33 -24.92
CA ASP A 728 35.56 44.39 -25.93
C ASP A 728 34.15 44.82 -26.34
#